data_AF-A0A158PKG6-F1
#
_entry.id   AF-A0A158PKG6-F1
#
_cell.length_a   1.000
_cell.length_b   1.000
_cell.length_c   1.000
_cell.angle_alpha   90.00
_cell.angle_beta   90.00
_cell.angle_gamma   90.00
#
_symmetry.space_group_name_H-M   'P 1'
#
loop_
_entity.id
_entity.type
_entity.pdbx_description
1 polymer ?
#
loop_
_entity_poly.entity_id
_entity_poly.type
_entity_poly.pdbx_seq_one_letter_code
_entity_poly.pdbx_strand_id
1 'polypeptide(L)'
;MNSTTGLLINVIRSLTTSVSEDQRELEKSRLQKGFQESEALIDKLVKSHQKDVEECLDSFRDISTRLSACRERIHNVRNALLTCKTHLECRRDDLKKLWLENSQQKHICEIMAQLDDLREAPSKIDTLISQGNYTSAAKIASTSHDLLHGRLAKIEGLSQLRTLIRDTSEHLIEKIVDQIVDILVVDPFENHVNIEISGPVVVCRPSAFNIVPMFPWLRKLMDLIEKETEESPSQLRRFVHSFVMELFVERVKADLADRIENALRRSDNSLLPSCERVLELCQEVHGLIVSMDLYADRFSALWLLVLTDYNKSVTDMYEKTTKSLSEVDGITSRRKISAAWAADEDISRLLMSLPNWLMTASEVTPSTPSVLNFESEKDIRQRNERESEILIGNLATQKKIERAELLTDMADVRTLAALHESLRWFSHEVRMLISTLPLHVKATLRGCMVQVRFKDGQTTDNEPVLEAMEDCIRRLDAISDSCLLMLHLELRVHCFFHLLPLARPRNIGVHEELDAEVVELGRDLQAFHQLLSSILSQHKLRYIFDGLGHLCAAIFIHSSQHMPRLTDAGKKRVCRNIWGVQKRLSQITSRREAELDRARAFFELLAHEPDRLLAHLPDRRSQFSPLEMSHLVALSVRSHPTLASQHGALEQRLEQLSVLLKQPV
;
A
#
# COMPACT_ATOMS: atom_id res chain seq x y z
N MET A 1 18.42 -1.00 -51.10
CA MET A 1 18.81 0.12 -51.98
C MET A 1 19.67 -0.34 -53.18
N ASN A 2 19.31 -1.42 -53.90
CA ASN A 2 20.21 -2.07 -54.86
C ASN A 2 19.54 -2.39 -56.21
N SER A 3 19.37 -1.40 -57.08
CA SER A 3 19.05 -1.66 -58.51
C SER A 3 19.43 -0.47 -59.40
N THR A 4 19.13 0.76 -58.95
CA THR A 4 19.36 2.01 -59.70
C THR A 4 20.84 2.41 -59.79
N THR A 5 21.64 2.18 -58.73
CA THR A 5 23.09 2.41 -58.74
C THR A 5 23.83 1.44 -59.68
N GLY A 6 23.33 0.21 -59.87
CA GLY A 6 23.95 -0.77 -60.77
C GLY A 6 23.79 -0.41 -62.25
N LEU A 7 22.64 0.17 -62.63
CA LEU A 7 22.38 0.66 -63.98
C LEU A 7 23.27 1.85 -64.34
N LEU A 8 23.41 2.81 -63.42
CA LEU A 8 24.24 4.00 -63.64
C LEU A 8 25.72 3.63 -63.75
N ILE A 9 26.19 2.67 -62.95
CA ILE A 9 27.55 2.13 -63.02
C ILE A 9 27.76 1.31 -64.31
N ASN A 10 26.76 0.55 -64.79
CA ASN A 10 26.84 -0.17 -66.07
C ASN A 10 26.93 0.78 -67.27
N VAL A 11 26.17 1.88 -67.25
CA VAL A 11 26.19 2.93 -68.29
C VAL A 11 27.54 3.65 -68.30
N ILE A 12 28.05 4.05 -67.14
CA ILE A 12 29.39 4.64 -67.00
C ILE A 12 30.44 3.67 -67.54
N ARG A 13 30.36 2.37 -67.18
CA ARG A 13 31.32 1.37 -67.66
C ARG A 13 31.29 1.24 -69.19
N SER A 14 30.11 1.12 -69.81
CA SER A 14 29.96 0.95 -71.26
C SER A 14 30.45 2.17 -72.07
N LEU A 15 30.23 3.38 -71.57
CA LEU A 15 30.76 4.63 -72.16
C LEU A 15 32.28 4.78 -71.99
N THR A 16 32.84 4.20 -70.93
CA THR A 16 34.29 4.28 -70.63
C THR A 16 35.09 3.18 -71.32
N THR A 17 34.51 1.99 -71.56
CA THR A 17 35.19 0.84 -72.19
C THR A 17 35.06 0.78 -73.72
N SER A 18 34.26 1.64 -74.34
CA SER A 18 34.13 1.71 -75.80
C SER A 18 35.32 2.45 -76.43
N VAL A 19 36.03 1.77 -77.34
CA VAL A 19 37.31 2.24 -77.92
C VAL A 19 37.10 3.12 -79.18
N SER A 20 35.92 3.08 -79.80
CA SER A 20 35.59 3.94 -80.96
C SER A 20 34.72 5.12 -80.53
N GLU A 21 35.04 6.32 -81.03
CA GLU A 21 34.31 7.57 -80.80
C GLU A 21 32.85 7.46 -81.29
N ASP A 22 32.63 6.78 -82.42
CA ASP A 22 31.32 6.49 -83.00
C ASP A 22 30.42 5.66 -82.07
N GLN A 23 30.99 4.71 -81.33
CA GLN A 23 30.24 3.84 -80.42
C GLN A 23 29.77 4.61 -79.17
N ARG A 24 30.59 5.55 -78.71
CA ARG A 24 30.28 6.45 -77.58
C ARG A 24 29.17 7.43 -77.96
N GLU A 25 29.23 7.94 -79.18
CA GLU A 25 28.24 8.88 -79.70
C GLU A 25 26.88 8.20 -79.95
N LEU A 26 26.88 6.94 -80.40
CA LEU A 26 25.67 6.13 -80.52
C LEU A 26 25.00 5.83 -79.17
N GLU A 27 25.75 5.39 -78.15
CA GLU A 27 25.21 5.15 -76.81
C GLU A 27 24.76 6.44 -76.11
N LYS A 28 25.48 7.56 -76.31
CA LYS A 28 25.04 8.88 -75.86
C LYS A 28 23.72 9.28 -76.52
N SER A 29 23.60 9.12 -77.84
CA SER A 29 22.35 9.43 -78.56
C SER A 29 21.20 8.52 -78.13
N ARG A 30 21.48 7.24 -77.83
CA ARG A 30 20.49 6.27 -77.34
C ARG A 30 19.99 6.64 -75.94
N LEU A 31 20.89 7.00 -75.03
CA LEU A 31 20.52 7.46 -73.68
C LEU A 31 19.78 8.78 -73.74
N GLN A 32 20.22 9.73 -74.56
CA GLN A 32 19.56 11.02 -74.72
C GLN A 32 18.14 10.86 -75.28
N LYS A 33 17.95 9.92 -76.21
CA LYS A 33 16.62 9.53 -76.71
C LYS A 33 15.77 8.85 -75.63
N GLY A 34 16.34 7.91 -74.87
CA GLY A 34 15.63 7.27 -73.75
C GLY A 34 15.26 8.22 -72.61
N PHE A 35 16.10 9.22 -72.34
CA PHE A 35 15.81 10.30 -71.40
C PHE A 35 14.67 11.18 -71.92
N GLN A 36 14.70 11.59 -73.19
CA GLN A 36 13.62 12.36 -73.81
C GLN A 36 12.30 11.57 -73.83
N GLU A 37 12.35 10.25 -74.09
CA GLU A 37 11.17 9.38 -74.05
C GLU A 37 10.63 9.23 -72.61
N SER A 38 11.50 9.05 -71.61
CA SER A 38 11.10 8.99 -70.21
C SER A 38 10.59 10.33 -69.68
N GLU A 39 11.21 11.44 -70.11
CA GLU A 39 10.79 12.80 -69.77
C GLU A 39 9.42 13.06 -70.38
N ALA A 40 9.21 12.75 -71.66
CA ALA A 40 7.90 12.86 -72.30
C ALA A 40 6.84 11.95 -71.65
N LEU A 41 7.22 10.74 -71.21
CA LEU A 41 6.33 9.80 -70.53
C LEU A 41 5.95 10.31 -69.13
N ILE A 42 6.92 10.82 -68.37
CA ILE A 42 6.69 11.47 -67.08
C ILE A 42 5.83 12.71 -67.27
N ASP A 43 6.11 13.55 -68.26
CA ASP A 43 5.31 14.73 -68.57
C ASP A 43 3.86 14.36 -68.90
N LYS A 44 3.67 13.26 -69.63
CA LYS A 44 2.34 12.74 -69.96
C LYS A 44 1.61 12.17 -68.74
N LEU A 45 2.32 11.45 -67.86
CA LEU A 45 1.79 10.90 -66.60
C LEU A 45 1.51 11.99 -65.55
N VAL A 46 2.37 13.01 -65.46
CA VAL A 46 2.19 14.18 -64.59
C VAL A 46 1.04 15.02 -65.12
N LYS A 47 0.89 15.21 -66.44
CA LYS A 47 -0.31 15.85 -67.01
C LYS A 47 -1.58 15.02 -66.79
N SER A 48 -1.51 13.69 -66.83
CA SER A 48 -2.69 12.84 -66.60
C SER A 48 -3.10 12.74 -65.12
N HIS A 49 -2.13 12.80 -64.20
CA HIS A 49 -2.35 12.74 -62.74
C HIS A 49 -2.04 14.07 -62.05
N GLN A 50 -2.12 15.20 -62.77
CA GLN A 50 -1.72 16.50 -62.24
C GLN A 50 -2.49 16.85 -60.96
N LYS A 51 -3.79 16.53 -60.97
CA LYS A 51 -4.67 16.72 -59.83
C LYS A 51 -4.26 15.90 -58.61
N ASP A 52 -3.92 14.62 -58.79
CA ASP A 52 -3.51 13.73 -57.68
C ASP A 52 -2.15 14.15 -57.09
N VAL A 53 -1.25 14.65 -57.94
CA VAL A 53 0.06 15.18 -57.53
C VAL A 53 -0.09 16.51 -56.80
N GLU A 54 -0.93 17.42 -57.28
CA GLU A 54 -1.27 18.67 -56.61
C GLU A 54 -1.93 18.40 -55.24
N GLU A 55 -2.89 17.47 -55.14
CA GLU A 55 -3.53 17.08 -53.87
C GLU A 55 -2.52 16.45 -52.89
N CYS A 56 -1.58 15.61 -53.38
CA CYS A 56 -0.51 15.05 -52.55
C CYS A 56 0.47 16.12 -52.05
N LEU A 57 0.85 17.08 -52.90
CA LEU A 57 1.76 18.18 -52.55
C LEU A 57 1.11 19.13 -51.54
N ASP A 58 -0.18 19.44 -51.72
CA ASP A 58 -0.94 20.25 -50.78
C ASP A 58 -1.11 19.54 -49.43
N SER A 59 -1.40 18.24 -49.44
CA SER A 59 -1.45 17.42 -48.22
C SER A 59 -0.09 17.38 -47.50
N PHE A 60 1.00 17.23 -48.24
CA PHE A 60 2.34 17.25 -47.67
C PHE A 60 2.70 18.63 -47.11
N ARG A 61 2.30 19.70 -47.80
CA ARG A 61 2.49 21.09 -47.34
C ARG A 61 1.67 21.36 -46.07
N ASP A 62 0.42 20.91 -46.00
CA ASP A 62 -0.41 21.01 -44.80
C ASP A 62 0.21 20.23 -43.62
N ILE A 63 0.63 18.98 -43.85
CA ILE A 63 1.28 18.18 -42.81
C ILE A 63 2.59 18.83 -42.34
N SER A 64 3.40 19.35 -43.25
CA SER A 64 4.68 20.00 -42.93
C SER A 64 4.49 21.30 -42.14
N THR A 65 3.51 22.12 -42.50
CA THR A 65 3.16 23.34 -41.75
C THR A 65 2.58 23.01 -40.37
N ARG A 66 1.69 22.02 -40.26
CA ARG A 66 1.16 21.54 -38.97
C ARG A 66 2.24 20.95 -38.08
N LEU A 67 3.18 20.19 -38.65
CA LEU A 67 4.32 19.63 -37.90
C LEU A 67 5.23 20.75 -37.36
N SER A 68 5.47 21.78 -38.16
CA SER A 68 6.25 22.96 -37.75
C SER A 68 5.54 23.73 -36.62
N ALA A 69 4.24 23.96 -36.75
CA ALA A 69 3.42 24.59 -35.70
C ALA A 69 3.38 23.75 -34.41
N CYS A 70 3.30 22.43 -34.51
CA CYS A 70 3.38 21.53 -33.35
C CYS A 70 4.74 21.62 -32.66
N ARG A 71 5.85 21.66 -33.42
CA ARG A 71 7.21 21.83 -32.86
C ARG A 71 7.33 23.14 -32.10
N GLU A 72 6.83 24.23 -32.67
CA GLU A 72 6.87 25.55 -32.04
C GLU A 72 6.01 25.60 -30.77
N ARG A 73 4.81 25.00 -30.79
CA ARG A 73 3.97 24.85 -29.59
C ARG A 73 4.67 24.05 -28.49
N ILE A 74 5.31 22.94 -28.82
CA ILE A 74 6.06 22.13 -27.86
C ILE A 74 7.22 22.94 -27.26
N HIS A 75 7.93 23.73 -28.07
CA HIS A 75 9.00 24.60 -27.60
C HIS A 75 8.47 25.67 -26.63
N ASN A 76 7.35 26.31 -26.97
CA ASN A 76 6.71 27.32 -26.11
C ASN A 76 6.21 26.73 -24.79
N VAL A 77 5.57 25.55 -24.82
CA VAL A 77 5.13 24.86 -23.60
C VAL A 77 6.32 24.48 -22.72
N ARG A 78 7.42 24.01 -23.32
CA ARG A 78 8.65 23.67 -22.59
C ARG A 78 9.26 24.90 -21.92
N ASN A 79 9.31 26.03 -22.62
CA ASN A 79 9.81 27.29 -22.07
C ASN A 79 8.91 27.80 -20.94
N ALA A 80 7.58 27.78 -21.13
CA ALA A 80 6.61 28.17 -20.09
C ALA A 80 6.71 27.29 -18.84
N LEU A 81 6.87 25.97 -19.00
CA LEU A 81 7.11 25.04 -17.88
C LEU A 81 8.42 25.35 -17.15
N LEU A 82 9.49 25.70 -17.88
CA LEU A 82 10.76 26.08 -17.28
C LEU A 82 10.62 27.38 -16.47
N THR A 83 9.91 28.38 -17.00
CA THR A 83 9.61 29.63 -16.28
C THR A 83 8.76 29.39 -15.04
N CYS A 84 7.70 28.57 -15.14
CA CYS A 84 6.90 28.15 -13.98
C CYS A 84 7.75 27.46 -12.92
N LYS A 85 8.66 26.57 -13.32
CA LYS A 85 9.59 25.92 -12.39
C LYS A 85 10.44 26.96 -11.65
N THR A 86 11.04 27.92 -12.36
CA THR A 86 11.85 28.97 -11.72
C THR A 86 11.05 29.84 -10.76
N HIS A 87 9.81 30.21 -11.10
CA HIS A 87 8.94 30.98 -10.20
C HIS A 87 8.53 30.19 -8.95
N LEU A 88 8.28 28.88 -9.09
CA LEU A 88 8.00 28.01 -7.95
C LEU A 88 9.23 27.84 -7.05
N GLU A 89 10.42 27.75 -7.63
CA GLU A 89 11.68 27.73 -6.87
C GLU A 89 11.89 29.03 -6.08
N CYS A 90 11.67 30.20 -6.68
CA CYS A 90 11.72 31.48 -5.94
C CYS A 90 10.69 31.54 -4.79
N ARG A 91 9.44 31.13 -5.05
CA ARG A 91 8.40 31.11 -4.01
C ARG A 91 8.73 30.17 -2.85
N ARG A 92 9.39 29.03 -3.12
CA ARG A 92 9.86 28.11 -2.07
C ARG A 92 10.89 28.79 -1.18
N ASP A 93 11.82 29.52 -1.77
CA ASP A 93 12.89 30.19 -1.03
C ASP A 93 12.33 31.36 -0.18
N ASP A 94 11.36 32.11 -0.71
CA ASP A 94 10.61 33.12 0.05
C ASP A 94 9.81 32.50 1.21
N LEU A 95 9.15 31.37 0.96
CA LEU A 95 8.38 30.66 2.01
C LEU A 95 9.31 30.15 3.11
N LYS A 96 10.50 29.65 2.75
CA LYS A 96 11.51 29.21 3.71
C LYS A 96 12.00 30.38 4.57
N LYS A 97 12.18 31.56 3.98
CA LYS A 97 12.54 32.79 4.71
C LYS A 97 11.42 33.19 5.69
N LEU A 98 10.17 33.27 5.21
CA LEU A 98 9.01 33.61 6.05
C LEU A 98 8.80 32.59 7.17
N TRP A 99 9.02 31.30 6.91
CA TRP A 99 8.93 30.27 7.92
C TRP A 99 10.02 30.43 8.99
N LEU A 100 11.25 30.74 8.60
CA LEU A 100 12.34 30.99 9.55
C LEU A 100 12.05 32.24 10.40
N GLU A 101 11.57 33.32 9.78
CA GLU A 101 11.13 34.53 10.48
C GLU A 101 9.97 34.24 11.45
N ASN A 102 8.99 33.43 11.05
CA ASN A 102 7.87 33.04 11.91
C ASN A 102 8.34 32.17 13.10
N SER A 103 9.27 31.25 12.86
CA SER A 103 9.87 30.41 13.90
C SER A 103 10.62 31.26 14.94
N GLN A 104 11.41 32.22 14.47
CA GLN A 104 12.10 33.19 15.33
C GLN A 104 11.12 34.04 16.13
N GLN A 105 10.06 34.56 15.49
CA GLN A 105 9.03 35.36 16.17
C GLN A 105 8.29 34.55 17.25
N LYS A 106 7.94 33.29 16.99
CA LYS A 106 7.34 32.40 18.01
C LYS A 106 8.26 32.21 19.20
N HIS A 107 9.55 31.97 18.95
CA HIS A 107 10.52 31.83 20.02
C HIS A 107 10.67 33.12 20.85
N ILE A 108 10.64 34.29 20.20
CA ILE A 108 10.64 35.59 20.89
C ILE A 108 9.38 35.75 21.76
N CYS A 109 8.20 35.39 21.24
CA CYS A 109 6.95 35.45 22.02
C CYS A 109 6.98 34.51 23.24
N GLU A 110 7.55 33.31 23.10
CA GLU A 110 7.71 32.37 24.22
C GLU A 110 8.65 32.92 25.31
N ILE A 111 9.77 33.53 24.92
CA ILE A 111 10.68 34.19 25.86
C ILE A 111 10.01 35.37 26.54
N MET A 112 9.25 36.19 25.80
CA MET A 112 8.49 37.32 26.34
C MET A 112 7.45 36.87 27.37
N ALA A 113 6.68 35.82 27.09
CA ALA A 113 5.71 35.27 28.04
C ALA A 113 6.39 34.78 29.33
N GLN A 114 7.53 34.08 29.20
CA GLN A 114 8.33 33.65 30.36
C GLN A 114 8.89 34.83 31.17
N LEU A 115 9.24 35.95 30.51
CA LEU A 115 9.70 37.16 31.19
C LEU A 115 8.56 37.87 31.94
N ASP A 116 7.36 37.91 31.37
CA ASP A 116 6.18 38.46 32.03
C ASP A 116 5.78 37.62 33.25
N ASP A 117 5.80 36.29 33.14
CA ASP A 117 5.56 35.37 34.26
C ASP A 117 6.58 35.56 35.39
N LEU A 118 7.87 35.70 35.04
CA LEU A 118 8.94 35.96 36.01
C LEU A 118 8.80 37.34 36.67
N ARG A 119 8.29 38.35 35.96
CA ARG A 119 8.02 39.68 36.51
C ARG A 119 6.88 39.66 37.53
N GLU A 120 5.85 38.86 37.30
CA GLU A 120 4.72 38.72 38.22
C GLU A 120 5.00 37.78 39.40
N ALA A 121 5.99 36.89 39.28
CA ALA A 121 6.29 35.86 40.27
C ALA A 121 6.50 36.39 41.71
N PRO A 122 7.27 37.46 41.98
CA PRO A 122 7.45 37.99 43.34
C PRO A 122 6.13 38.39 44.01
N SER A 123 5.26 39.10 43.27
CA SER A 123 3.95 39.53 43.78
C SER A 123 3.00 38.37 44.06
N LYS A 124 3.05 37.32 43.23
CA LYS A 124 2.27 36.08 43.42
C LYS A 124 2.79 35.29 44.62
N ILE A 125 4.11 35.22 44.81
CA ILE A 125 4.74 34.57 45.97
C ILE A 125 4.31 35.28 47.27
N ASP A 126 4.38 36.61 47.32
CA ASP A 126 3.96 37.38 48.51
C ASP A 126 2.47 37.21 48.83
N THR A 127 1.62 37.20 47.79
CA THR A 127 0.18 36.96 47.95
C THR A 127 -0.08 35.56 48.51
N LEU A 128 0.62 34.53 48.01
CA LEU A 128 0.47 33.15 48.48
C LEU A 128 1.04 32.93 49.89
N ILE A 129 2.10 33.65 50.26
CA ILE A 129 2.63 33.69 51.63
C ILE A 129 1.58 34.28 52.57
N SER A 130 0.89 35.35 52.16
CA SER A 130 -0.18 35.96 52.97
C SER A 130 -1.42 35.06 53.13
N GLN A 131 -1.65 34.16 52.17
CA GLN A 131 -2.76 33.20 52.19
C GLN A 131 -2.40 31.86 52.87
N GLY A 132 -1.18 31.68 53.36
CA GLY A 132 -0.72 30.45 54.02
C GLY A 132 -0.49 29.24 53.09
N ASN A 133 -0.47 29.45 51.77
CA ASN A 133 -0.27 28.37 50.79
C ASN A 133 1.21 28.26 50.38
N TYR A 134 2.04 27.79 51.32
CA TYR A 134 3.50 27.69 51.16
C TYR A 134 3.94 26.74 50.05
N THR A 135 3.16 25.69 49.76
CA THR A 135 3.53 24.71 48.73
C THR A 135 3.43 25.29 47.31
N SER A 136 2.42 26.12 47.05
CA SER A 136 2.25 26.79 45.76
C SER A 136 3.26 27.93 45.61
N ALA A 137 3.55 28.66 46.68
CA ALA A 137 4.60 29.69 46.71
C ALA A 137 5.99 29.08 46.45
N ALA A 138 6.33 27.95 47.08
CA ALA A 138 7.61 27.27 46.88
C ALA A 138 7.79 26.71 45.46
N LYS A 139 6.71 26.18 44.85
CA LYS A 139 6.75 25.73 43.44
C LYS A 139 6.99 26.89 42.47
N ILE A 140 6.32 28.02 42.67
CA ILE A 140 6.51 29.22 41.84
C ILE A 140 7.93 29.79 42.04
N ALA A 141 8.44 29.81 43.28
CA ALA A 141 9.79 30.25 43.57
C ALA A 141 10.85 29.33 42.93
N SER A 142 10.70 28.01 43.05
CA SER A 142 11.63 27.03 42.45
C SER A 142 11.63 27.10 40.93
N THR A 143 10.44 27.13 40.30
CA THR A 143 10.33 27.22 38.83
C THR A 143 10.88 28.55 38.31
N SER A 144 10.66 29.65 39.03
CA SER A 144 11.24 30.96 38.68
C SER A 144 12.76 30.97 38.83
N HIS A 145 13.29 30.30 39.86
CA HIS A 145 14.73 30.15 40.08
C HIS A 145 15.39 29.29 38.98
N ASP A 146 14.78 28.17 38.61
CA ASP A 146 15.27 27.27 37.55
C ASP A 146 15.28 27.95 36.17
N LEU A 147 14.28 28.78 35.87
CA LEU A 147 14.21 29.56 34.62
C LEU A 147 15.30 30.65 34.57
N LEU A 148 15.58 31.30 35.70
CA LEU A 148 16.58 32.36 35.81
C LEU A 148 18.03 31.83 35.80
N HIS A 149 18.28 30.65 36.36
CA HIS A 149 19.59 29.99 36.37
C HIS A 149 19.82 29.07 35.16
N GLY A 150 18.77 28.69 34.44
CA GLY A 150 18.82 27.88 33.23
C GLY A 150 18.79 28.72 31.94
N ARG A 151 17.61 28.78 31.31
CA ARG A 151 17.43 29.31 29.94
C ARG A 151 17.72 30.81 29.82
N LEU A 152 17.49 31.58 30.88
CA LEU A 152 17.65 33.05 30.88
C LEU A 152 18.92 33.51 31.61
N ALA A 153 19.83 32.59 31.94
CA ALA A 153 21.07 32.89 32.66
C ALA A 153 21.97 33.91 31.93
N LYS A 154 21.93 33.92 30.59
CA LYS A 154 22.77 34.79 29.75
C LYS A 154 22.28 36.23 29.63
N ILE A 155 21.09 36.56 30.15
CA ILE A 155 20.53 37.91 30.07
C ILE A 155 20.97 38.70 31.32
N GLU A 156 21.90 39.64 31.17
CA GLU A 156 22.43 40.46 32.28
C GLU A 156 21.39 41.44 32.86
N GLY A 157 20.42 41.87 32.04
CA GLY A 157 19.33 42.77 32.46
C GLY A 157 18.35 42.19 33.49
N LEU A 158 18.42 40.87 33.77
CA LEU A 158 17.58 40.20 34.77
C LEU A 158 18.21 40.14 36.17
N SER A 159 19.37 40.78 36.38
CA SER A 159 20.08 40.77 37.66
C SER A 159 19.23 41.27 38.84
N GLN A 160 18.47 42.36 38.65
CA GLN A 160 17.57 42.91 39.69
C GLN A 160 16.39 41.98 40.01
N LEU A 161 15.86 41.27 39.00
CA LEU A 161 14.79 40.31 39.20
C LEU A 161 15.31 39.05 39.92
N ARG A 162 16.55 38.63 39.61
CA ARG A 162 17.22 37.53 40.32
C ARG A 162 17.42 37.84 41.79
N THR A 163 17.84 39.07 42.12
CA THR A 163 17.96 39.48 43.52
C THR A 163 16.58 39.51 44.18
N LEU A 164 15.55 40.08 43.54
CA LEU A 164 14.21 40.15 44.12
C LEU A 164 13.57 38.77 44.36
N ILE A 165 13.74 37.82 43.43
CA ILE A 165 13.24 36.44 43.59
C ILE A 165 14.03 35.68 44.66
N ARG A 166 15.34 35.93 44.78
CA ARG A 166 16.14 35.39 45.86
C ARG A 166 15.67 35.93 47.21
N ASP A 167 15.51 37.25 47.34
CA ASP A 167 15.14 37.89 48.59
C ASP A 167 13.70 37.46 49.02
N THR A 168 12.76 37.32 48.08
CA THR A 168 11.42 36.76 48.37
C THR A 168 11.46 35.25 48.70
N SER A 169 12.39 34.49 48.13
CA SER A 169 12.58 33.09 48.49
C SER A 169 13.19 32.91 49.88
N GLU A 170 14.10 33.80 50.28
CA GLU A 170 14.66 33.84 51.64
C GLU A 170 13.57 34.20 52.65
N HIS A 171 12.73 35.21 52.36
CA HIS A 171 11.57 35.56 53.17
C HIS A 171 10.52 34.43 53.28
N LEU A 172 10.29 33.66 52.20
CA LEU A 172 9.44 32.48 52.23
C LEU A 172 10.00 31.40 53.18
N ILE A 173 11.31 31.17 53.13
CA ILE A 173 11.98 30.19 54.00
C ILE A 173 11.92 30.64 55.46
N GLU A 174 12.19 31.92 55.76
CA GLU A 174 12.06 32.49 57.11
C GLU A 174 10.63 32.33 57.64
N LYS A 175 9.61 32.67 56.85
CA LYS A 175 8.19 32.49 57.22
C LYS A 175 7.82 31.03 57.49
N ILE A 176 8.33 30.09 56.70
CA ILE A 176 8.09 28.65 56.90
C ILE A 176 8.78 28.18 58.19
N VAL A 177 10.02 28.61 58.42
CA VAL A 177 10.77 28.28 59.64
C VAL A 177 10.07 28.86 60.86
N ASP A 178 9.63 30.11 60.82
CA ASP A 178 8.89 30.75 61.92
C ASP A 178 7.59 29.99 62.23
N GLN A 179 6.82 29.59 61.22
CA GLN A 179 5.61 28.78 61.45
C GLN A 179 5.92 27.39 62.00
N ILE A 180 6.97 26.74 61.51
CA ILE A 180 7.40 25.43 62.02
C ILE A 180 7.82 25.57 63.49
N VAL A 181 8.52 26.64 63.85
CA VAL A 181 8.91 26.95 65.23
C VAL A 181 7.69 27.26 66.09
N ASP A 182 6.71 28.01 65.60
CA ASP A 182 5.45 28.29 66.31
C ASP A 182 4.66 27.00 66.58
N ILE A 183 4.57 26.12 65.56
CA ILE A 183 3.89 24.81 65.63
C ILE A 183 4.63 23.82 66.56
N LEU A 184 5.97 23.86 66.62
CA LEU A 184 6.76 22.92 67.42
C LEU A 184 7.05 23.41 68.84
N VAL A 185 7.09 24.72 69.09
CA VAL A 185 7.62 25.30 70.34
C VAL A 185 6.57 26.10 71.11
N VAL A 186 5.64 26.79 70.44
CA VAL A 186 4.76 27.78 71.08
C VAL A 186 3.36 27.23 71.37
N ASP A 187 2.81 26.38 70.50
CA ASP A 187 1.53 25.70 70.75
C ASP A 187 1.72 24.20 71.05
N PRO A 188 1.19 23.64 72.16
CA PRO A 188 1.29 22.21 72.42
C PRO A 188 0.67 21.43 71.27
N PHE A 189 1.41 20.44 70.76
CA PHE A 189 0.97 19.48 69.75
C PHE A 189 -0.42 18.85 70.07
N GLU A 190 -0.82 18.85 71.34
CA GLU A 190 -2.13 18.38 71.83
C GLU A 190 -3.33 19.23 71.37
N ASN A 191 -3.16 20.53 71.12
CA ASN A 191 -4.30 21.40 70.74
C ASN A 191 -4.74 21.22 69.28
N HIS A 192 -3.88 20.67 68.42
CA HIS A 192 -4.23 20.35 67.03
C HIS A 192 -4.66 18.89 66.82
N VAL A 193 -4.52 18.02 67.84
CA VAL A 193 -5.07 16.65 67.80
C VAL A 193 -6.59 16.64 67.99
N ASN A 194 -7.18 17.73 68.50
CA ASN A 194 -8.62 17.82 68.81
C ASN A 194 -9.44 18.75 67.89
N ILE A 195 -8.96 19.07 66.68
CA ILE A 195 -9.80 19.66 65.63
C ILE A 195 -10.22 18.57 64.66
N GLU A 196 -11.45 18.09 64.87
CA GLU A 196 -12.33 17.33 63.95
C GLU A 196 -11.68 16.46 62.87
N ILE A 197 -11.75 15.16 63.14
CA ILE A 197 -11.57 13.99 62.28
C ILE A 197 -11.91 14.26 60.80
N SER A 198 -10.88 14.39 59.96
CA SER A 198 -10.95 14.13 58.51
C SER A 198 -9.61 13.62 57.98
N GLY A 199 -9.20 12.43 58.42
CA GLY A 199 -8.24 11.54 57.75
C GLY A 199 -6.76 11.97 57.70
N PRO A 200 -5.80 11.02 57.67
CA PRO A 200 -4.38 11.35 57.47
C PRO A 200 -4.17 11.98 56.08
N VAL A 201 -3.39 13.06 56.00
CA VAL A 201 -2.97 13.66 54.71
C VAL A 201 -2.07 12.66 53.99
N VAL A 202 -2.63 11.92 53.04
CA VAL A 202 -1.91 10.89 52.28
C VAL A 202 -1.28 11.52 51.03
N VAL A 203 0.03 11.36 50.84
CA VAL A 203 0.79 11.88 49.66
C VAL A 203 0.24 11.36 48.33
N CYS A 204 -0.32 10.16 48.32
CA CYS A 204 -1.07 9.57 47.20
C CYS A 204 -2.11 8.60 47.75
N ARG A 205 -3.19 8.33 46.99
CA ARG A 205 -4.17 7.32 47.38
C ARG A 205 -3.48 5.95 47.47
N PRO A 206 -3.72 5.14 48.53
CA PRO A 206 -3.13 3.81 48.64
C PRO A 206 -3.49 2.96 47.42
N SER A 207 -2.48 2.59 46.64
CA SER A 207 -2.63 1.74 45.46
C SER A 207 -1.39 0.86 45.31
N ALA A 208 -1.61 -0.40 44.92
CA ALA A 208 -0.50 -1.31 44.60
C ALA A 208 0.37 -0.78 43.44
N PHE A 209 -0.21 0.03 42.55
CA PHE A 209 0.48 0.66 41.42
C PHE A 209 1.44 1.79 41.83
N ASN A 210 1.38 2.28 43.07
CA ASN A 210 2.34 3.27 43.57
C ASN A 210 3.77 2.71 43.58
N ILE A 211 3.93 1.38 43.56
CA ILE A 211 5.25 0.74 43.45
C ILE A 211 5.95 1.06 42.13
N VAL A 212 5.22 1.25 41.03
CA VAL A 212 5.80 1.44 39.69
C VAL A 212 6.71 2.68 39.62
N PRO A 213 6.25 3.89 39.98
CA PRO A 213 7.11 5.08 40.00
C PRO A 213 8.15 5.05 41.14
N MET A 214 7.88 4.31 42.24
CA MET A 214 8.80 4.21 43.38
C MET A 214 9.93 3.19 43.15
N PHE A 215 9.74 2.22 42.27
CA PHE A 215 10.65 1.08 42.12
C PHE A 215 12.09 1.46 41.75
N PRO A 216 12.36 2.42 40.84
CA PRO A 216 13.74 2.82 40.55
C PRO A 216 14.50 3.35 41.77
N TRP A 217 13.79 4.02 42.69
CA TRP A 217 14.34 4.50 43.96
C TRP A 217 14.50 3.38 44.96
N LEU A 218 13.48 2.52 45.11
CA LEU A 218 13.54 1.33 45.96
C LEU A 218 14.69 0.42 45.55
N ARG A 219 14.96 0.26 44.25
CA ARG A 219 16.09 -0.52 43.75
C ARG A 219 17.43 0.04 44.22
N LYS A 220 17.66 1.34 44.03
CA LYS A 220 18.88 2.01 44.52
C LYS A 220 19.04 1.87 46.04
N LEU A 221 17.93 1.96 46.78
CA LEU A 221 17.92 1.79 48.23
C LEU A 221 18.25 0.35 48.64
N MET A 222 17.66 -0.65 47.99
CA MET A 222 17.96 -2.07 48.21
C MET A 222 19.44 -2.36 47.93
N ASP A 223 19.96 -1.87 46.80
CA ASP A 223 21.37 -2.05 46.44
C ASP A 223 22.32 -1.38 47.47
N LEU A 224 21.94 -0.21 48.00
CA LEU A 224 22.73 0.51 49.02
C LEU A 224 22.70 -0.19 50.38
N ILE A 225 21.52 -0.65 50.82
CA ILE A 225 21.39 -1.39 52.09
C ILE A 225 22.24 -2.66 52.03
N GLU A 226 22.14 -3.44 50.95
CA GLU A 226 22.89 -4.70 50.80
C GLU A 226 24.40 -4.49 50.77
N LYS A 227 24.85 -3.34 50.25
CA LYS A 227 26.26 -2.97 50.26
C LYS A 227 26.76 -2.61 51.66
N GLU A 228 25.95 -1.93 52.46
CA GLU A 228 26.32 -1.48 53.81
C GLU A 228 26.14 -2.58 54.87
N THR A 229 25.16 -3.47 54.72
CA THR A 229 24.86 -4.51 55.71
C THR A 229 25.55 -5.85 55.43
N GLU A 230 26.19 -6.02 54.27
CA GLU A 230 26.71 -7.29 53.73
C GLU A 230 25.66 -8.43 53.67
N GLU A 231 24.38 -8.15 53.96
CA GLU A 231 23.28 -9.12 53.88
C GLU A 231 22.68 -9.08 52.47
N SER A 232 22.94 -10.10 51.65
CA SER A 232 22.36 -10.25 50.32
C SER A 232 21.58 -11.58 50.19
N PRO A 233 20.27 -11.55 49.85
CA PRO A 233 19.41 -10.37 49.67
C PRO A 233 18.93 -9.78 51.00
N SER A 234 18.79 -8.46 51.07
CA SER A 234 18.26 -7.73 52.23
C SER A 234 16.79 -8.09 52.53
N GLN A 235 16.34 -7.90 53.78
CA GLN A 235 14.94 -8.08 54.16
C GLN A 235 13.98 -7.22 53.30
N LEU A 236 14.39 -5.99 52.96
CA LEU A 236 13.64 -5.12 52.07
C LEU A 236 13.51 -5.73 50.67
N ARG A 237 14.59 -6.29 50.10
CA ARG A 237 14.53 -6.95 48.80
C ARG A 237 13.64 -8.18 48.82
N ARG A 238 13.70 -9.00 49.87
CA ARG A 238 12.80 -10.16 50.03
C ARG A 238 11.34 -9.73 50.07
N PHE A 239 11.01 -8.69 50.84
CA PHE A 239 9.66 -8.14 50.93
C PHE A 239 9.17 -7.58 49.59
N VAL A 240 9.96 -6.71 48.93
CA VAL A 240 9.60 -6.12 47.63
C VAL A 240 9.43 -7.22 46.58
N HIS A 241 10.31 -8.22 46.57
CA HIS A 241 10.21 -9.34 45.64
C HIS A 241 8.93 -10.16 45.84
N SER A 242 8.60 -10.55 47.08
CA SER A 242 7.36 -11.27 47.39
C SER A 242 6.13 -10.44 47.03
N PHE A 243 6.10 -9.16 47.39
CA PHE A 243 5.00 -8.27 47.01
C PHE A 243 4.81 -8.16 45.49
N VAL A 244 5.91 -7.99 44.74
CA VAL A 244 5.81 -7.85 43.28
C VAL A 244 5.36 -9.15 42.63
N MET A 245 5.99 -10.28 42.99
CA MET A 245 5.72 -11.57 42.36
C MET A 245 4.35 -12.14 42.72
N GLU A 246 3.96 -12.08 44.00
CA GLU A 246 2.77 -12.78 44.49
C GLU A 246 1.50 -11.93 44.40
N LEU A 247 1.62 -10.60 44.50
CA LEU A 247 0.46 -9.70 44.54
C LEU A 247 0.39 -8.79 43.31
N PHE A 248 1.47 -8.08 42.99
CA PHE A 248 1.41 -7.05 41.94
C PHE A 248 1.26 -7.67 40.55
N VAL A 249 2.08 -8.66 40.19
CA VAL A 249 2.03 -9.31 38.87
C VAL A 249 0.68 -9.98 38.62
N GLU A 250 0.13 -10.72 39.58
CA GLU A 250 -1.18 -11.36 39.43
C GLU A 250 -2.31 -10.33 39.33
N ARG A 251 -2.22 -9.20 40.04
CA ARG A 251 -3.19 -8.11 39.91
C ARG A 251 -3.14 -7.44 38.53
N VAL A 252 -1.93 -7.16 38.02
CA VAL A 252 -1.75 -6.60 36.67
C VAL A 252 -2.28 -7.58 35.62
N LYS A 253 -1.99 -8.87 35.76
CA LYS A 253 -2.49 -9.91 34.86
C LYS A 253 -4.02 -9.98 34.82
N ALA A 254 -4.68 -9.94 35.98
CA ALA A 254 -6.14 -9.97 36.06
C ALA A 254 -6.79 -8.71 35.44
N ASP A 255 -6.24 -7.53 35.73
CA ASP A 255 -6.69 -6.27 35.12
C ASP A 255 -6.51 -6.27 33.60
N LEU A 256 -5.34 -6.74 33.14
CA LEU A 256 -5.01 -6.83 31.72
C LEU A 256 -5.95 -7.79 30.98
N ALA A 257 -6.26 -8.95 31.57
CA ALA A 257 -7.17 -9.92 30.95
C ALA A 257 -8.59 -9.33 30.74
N ASP A 258 -9.15 -8.64 31.74
CA ASP A 258 -10.47 -7.99 31.61
C ASP A 258 -10.45 -6.86 30.56
N ARG A 259 -9.39 -6.05 30.57
CA ARG A 259 -9.25 -4.93 29.63
C ARG A 259 -9.01 -5.37 28.20
N ILE A 260 -8.24 -6.45 27.97
CA ILE A 260 -8.11 -7.05 26.63
C ILE A 260 -9.48 -7.56 26.16
N GLU A 261 -10.22 -8.29 26.99
CA GLU A 261 -11.53 -8.81 26.61
C GLU A 261 -12.49 -7.67 26.22
N ASN A 262 -12.48 -6.57 26.98
CA ASN A 262 -13.27 -5.37 26.68
C ASN A 262 -12.76 -4.60 25.44
N ALA A 263 -11.45 -4.61 25.18
CA ALA A 263 -10.84 -4.04 23.96
C ALA A 263 -11.23 -4.83 22.70
N LEU A 264 -11.45 -6.14 22.84
CA LEU A 264 -11.83 -7.06 21.76
C LEU A 264 -13.35 -7.15 21.56
N ARG A 265 -14.16 -6.93 22.60
CA ARG A 265 -15.63 -6.84 22.51
C ARG A 265 -16.01 -5.55 21.76
N ARG A 266 -16.57 -5.71 20.55
CA ARG A 266 -16.95 -4.59 19.67
C ARG A 266 -18.35 -4.07 19.98
N SER A 267 -18.51 -2.74 20.09
CA SER A 267 -19.83 -2.07 19.97
C SER A 267 -20.11 -1.58 18.55
N ASP A 268 -19.09 -1.26 17.75
CA ASP A 268 -19.28 -0.58 16.46
C ASP A 268 -18.35 -1.07 15.33
N ASN A 269 -18.76 -0.79 14.09
CA ASN A 269 -18.16 -1.26 12.84
C ASN A 269 -16.72 -0.75 12.55
N SER A 270 -16.03 -0.10 13.49
CA SER A 270 -14.63 0.33 13.35
C SER A 270 -13.65 -0.64 14.03
N LEU A 271 -12.67 -1.12 13.27
CA LEU A 271 -11.58 -2.01 13.73
C LEU A 271 -10.44 -1.24 14.42
N LEU A 272 -10.22 0.01 14.00
CA LEU A 272 -9.13 0.85 14.47
C LEU A 272 -9.18 1.12 16.00
N PRO A 273 -10.34 1.43 16.62
CA PRO A 273 -10.38 1.67 18.07
C PRO A 273 -10.12 0.42 18.92
N SER A 274 -10.32 -0.79 18.37
CA SER A 274 -9.91 -2.01 19.07
C SER A 274 -8.38 -2.14 19.03
N CYS A 275 -7.76 -1.85 17.90
CA CYS A 275 -6.30 -1.91 17.73
C CYS A 275 -5.58 -0.86 18.59
N GLU A 276 -6.10 0.37 18.65
CA GLU A 276 -5.58 1.43 19.53
C GLU A 276 -5.64 1.03 21.00
N ARG A 277 -6.79 0.52 21.48
CA ARG A 277 -6.93 0.06 22.87
C ARG A 277 -5.96 -1.08 23.21
N VAL A 278 -5.73 -2.03 22.29
CA VAL A 278 -4.74 -3.09 22.51
C VAL A 278 -3.31 -2.54 22.52
N LEU A 279 -3.02 -1.54 21.68
CA LEU A 279 -1.72 -0.87 21.69
C LEU A 279 -1.47 -0.12 23.01
N GLU A 280 -2.47 0.56 23.57
CA GLU A 280 -2.39 1.18 24.89
C GLU A 280 -1.98 0.16 25.96
N LEU A 281 -2.55 -1.05 25.93
CA LEU A 281 -2.16 -2.13 26.84
C LEU A 281 -0.70 -2.57 26.62
N CYS A 282 -0.24 -2.66 25.38
CA CYS A 282 1.18 -2.93 25.08
C CYS A 282 2.09 -1.81 25.62
N GLN A 283 1.69 -0.55 25.50
CA GLN A 283 2.44 0.61 26.01
C GLN A 283 2.52 0.60 27.54
N GLU A 284 1.43 0.23 28.23
CA GLU A 284 1.43 0.07 29.68
C GLU A 284 2.38 -1.04 30.14
N VAL A 285 2.33 -2.21 29.51
CA VAL A 285 3.25 -3.32 29.85
C VAL A 285 4.70 -2.94 29.52
N HIS A 286 4.96 -2.25 28.40
CA HIS A 286 6.27 -1.67 28.11
C HIS A 286 6.73 -0.72 29.22
N GLY A 287 5.85 0.17 29.72
CA GLY A 287 6.14 1.07 30.83
C GLY A 287 6.50 0.34 32.13
N LEU A 288 5.82 -0.77 32.43
CA LEU A 288 6.13 -1.65 33.57
C LEU A 288 7.52 -2.30 33.41
N ILE A 289 7.84 -2.81 32.22
CA ILE A 289 9.15 -3.41 31.93
C ILE A 289 10.29 -2.40 32.12
N VAL A 290 10.11 -1.17 31.64
CA VAL A 290 11.13 -0.11 31.76
C VAL A 290 11.28 0.37 33.21
N SER A 291 10.17 0.52 33.93
CA SER A 291 10.19 1.04 35.31
C SER A 291 10.64 0.00 36.33
N MET A 292 10.35 -1.29 36.07
CA MET A 292 10.58 -2.42 36.97
C MET A 292 11.40 -3.52 36.28
N ASP A 293 12.55 -3.13 35.73
CA ASP A 293 13.43 -3.95 34.89
C ASP A 293 13.95 -5.24 35.53
N LEU A 294 14.04 -5.33 36.86
CA LEU A 294 14.36 -6.57 37.59
C LEU A 294 13.33 -7.69 37.39
N TYR A 295 12.12 -7.34 36.94
CA TYR A 295 11.00 -8.26 36.71
C TYR A 295 10.53 -8.25 35.26
N ALA A 296 11.40 -7.80 34.35
CA ALA A 296 11.10 -7.69 32.92
C ALA A 296 10.64 -9.02 32.31
N ASP A 297 11.16 -10.16 32.79
CA ASP A 297 10.75 -11.50 32.37
C ASP A 297 9.25 -11.74 32.63
N ARG A 298 8.75 -11.39 33.82
CA ARG A 298 7.33 -11.57 34.17
C ARG A 298 6.42 -10.67 33.36
N PHE A 299 6.77 -9.39 33.22
CA PHE A 299 5.97 -8.46 32.45
C PHE A 299 6.03 -8.77 30.94
N SER A 300 7.14 -9.31 30.43
CA SER A 300 7.23 -9.76 29.04
C SER A 300 6.30 -10.94 28.73
N ALA A 301 6.07 -11.84 29.70
CA ALA A 301 5.07 -12.89 29.58
C ALA A 301 3.63 -12.33 29.53
N LEU A 302 3.34 -11.25 30.27
CA LEU A 302 2.04 -10.56 30.17
C LEU A 302 1.86 -9.85 28.82
N TRP A 303 2.93 -9.27 28.27
CA TRP A 303 2.89 -8.69 26.93
C TRP A 303 2.64 -9.77 25.87
N LEU A 304 3.30 -10.92 25.98
CA LEU A 304 2.99 -12.07 25.10
C LEU A 304 1.53 -12.50 25.22
N LEU A 305 0.96 -12.54 26.43
CA LEU A 305 -0.45 -12.86 26.62
C LEU A 305 -1.35 -11.90 25.81
N VAL A 306 -1.11 -10.58 25.91
CA VAL A 306 -1.82 -9.55 25.11
C VAL A 306 -1.74 -9.85 23.62
N LEU A 307 -0.53 -10.10 23.10
CA LEU A 307 -0.31 -10.35 21.67
C LEU A 307 -0.97 -11.66 21.21
N THR A 308 -0.96 -12.70 22.04
CA THR A 308 -1.58 -14.00 21.71
C THR A 308 -3.10 -13.93 21.71
N ASP A 309 -3.71 -13.23 22.67
CA ASP A 309 -5.16 -13.02 22.71
C ASP A 309 -5.64 -12.14 21.55
N TYR A 310 -4.85 -11.12 21.20
CA TYR A 310 -5.11 -10.29 20.02
C TYR A 310 -5.01 -11.10 18.72
N ASN A 311 -3.94 -11.90 18.54
CA ASN A 311 -3.79 -12.81 17.40
C ASN A 311 -4.99 -13.75 17.26
N LYS A 312 -5.45 -14.31 18.37
CA LYS A 312 -6.63 -15.19 18.41
C LYS A 312 -7.88 -14.47 17.91
N SER A 313 -8.15 -13.27 18.41
CA SER A 313 -9.33 -12.48 18.02
C SER A 313 -9.29 -12.07 16.54
N VAL A 314 -8.13 -11.64 16.06
CA VAL A 314 -7.89 -11.26 14.66
C VAL A 314 -8.08 -12.46 13.73
N THR A 315 -7.53 -13.61 14.10
CA THR A 315 -7.71 -14.86 13.34
C THR A 315 -9.19 -15.24 13.26
N ASP A 316 -9.93 -15.12 14.36
CA ASP A 316 -11.36 -15.45 14.39
C ASP A 316 -12.19 -14.51 13.52
N MET A 317 -11.80 -13.23 13.47
CA MET A 317 -12.43 -12.25 12.59
C MET A 317 -12.17 -12.56 11.12
N TYR A 318 -10.91 -12.85 10.78
CA TYR A 318 -10.51 -13.24 9.44
C TYR A 318 -11.22 -14.52 8.97
N GLU A 319 -11.28 -15.55 9.82
CA GLU A 319 -11.96 -16.81 9.52
C GLU A 319 -13.48 -16.63 9.34
N LYS A 320 -14.11 -15.77 10.14
CA LYS A 320 -15.54 -15.47 10.04
C LYS A 320 -15.88 -14.85 8.69
N THR A 321 -15.02 -13.98 8.16
CA THR A 321 -15.21 -13.33 6.87
C THR A 321 -14.89 -14.25 5.67
N THR A 322 -14.02 -15.25 5.85
CA THR A 322 -13.55 -16.13 4.76
C THR A 322 -14.33 -17.43 4.59
N LYS A 323 -15.06 -17.88 5.61
CA LYS A 323 -15.90 -19.09 5.55
C LYS A 323 -17.26 -18.77 4.92
N SER A 324 -17.72 -19.62 4.01
CA SER A 324 -19.12 -19.55 3.53
C SER A 324 -20.03 -20.18 4.58
N LEU A 325 -21.07 -19.45 4.98
CA LEU A 325 -22.15 -19.94 5.83
C LEU A 325 -23.01 -20.94 5.06
N SER A 326 -22.69 -22.22 5.17
CA SER A 326 -23.62 -23.30 4.85
C SER A 326 -23.28 -24.55 5.65
N GLU A 327 -23.57 -24.53 6.95
CA GLU A 327 -23.80 -25.75 7.71
C GLU A 327 -25.26 -26.17 7.49
N VAL A 328 -25.49 -26.89 6.39
CA VAL A 328 -26.63 -27.78 6.26
C VAL A 328 -26.06 -29.07 5.69
N ASP A 329 -26.18 -30.17 6.43
CA ASP A 329 -25.86 -31.55 6.04
C ASP A 329 -24.39 -31.97 5.88
N GLY A 330 -23.52 -31.68 6.86
CA GLY A 330 -22.26 -32.44 7.03
C GLY A 330 -21.25 -32.41 5.86
N ILE A 331 -21.49 -31.57 4.86
CA ILE A 331 -20.61 -31.31 3.73
C ILE A 331 -19.73 -30.12 4.11
N THR A 332 -18.42 -30.31 3.96
CA THR A 332 -17.35 -29.35 4.28
C THR A 332 -17.72 -27.91 3.86
N SER A 333 -17.63 -26.98 4.82
CA SER A 333 -17.75 -25.53 4.58
C SER A 333 -16.94 -25.14 3.35
N ARG A 334 -17.63 -24.79 2.27
CA ARG A 334 -16.98 -24.41 1.02
C ARG A 334 -16.44 -23.00 1.19
N ARG A 335 -15.13 -22.86 1.36
CA ARG A 335 -14.47 -21.54 1.48
C ARG A 335 -14.76 -20.68 0.24
N LYS A 336 -14.74 -19.36 0.41
CA LYS A 336 -14.72 -18.43 -0.75
C LYS A 336 -13.54 -18.78 -1.65
N ILE A 337 -13.70 -18.65 -2.97
CA ILE A 337 -12.62 -19.02 -3.92
C ILE A 337 -11.38 -18.16 -3.68
N SER A 338 -11.56 -16.86 -3.48
CA SER A 338 -10.48 -15.93 -3.14
C SER A 338 -9.73 -16.34 -1.87
N ALA A 339 -10.43 -16.79 -0.82
CA ALA A 339 -9.84 -17.28 0.41
C ALA A 339 -9.10 -18.62 0.21
N ALA A 340 -9.62 -19.51 -0.64
CA ALA A 340 -8.93 -20.74 -1.01
C ALA A 340 -7.63 -20.46 -1.78
N TRP A 341 -7.67 -19.54 -2.74
CA TRP A 341 -6.50 -19.13 -3.53
C TRP A 341 -5.47 -18.34 -2.70
N ALA A 342 -5.91 -17.51 -1.75
CA ALA A 342 -5.00 -16.81 -0.83
C ALA A 342 -4.36 -17.74 0.21
N ALA A 343 -4.92 -18.94 0.43
CA ALA A 343 -4.34 -19.98 1.28
C ALA A 343 -3.47 -20.97 0.48
N ASP A 344 -3.52 -20.92 -0.85
CA ASP A 344 -2.67 -21.73 -1.72
C ASP A 344 -1.26 -21.14 -1.75
N GLU A 345 -0.27 -21.93 -1.33
CA GLU A 345 1.12 -21.47 -1.21
C GLU A 345 1.73 -21.09 -2.55
N ASP A 346 1.39 -21.78 -3.64
CA ASP A 346 1.99 -21.53 -4.95
C ASP A 346 1.42 -20.26 -5.57
N ILE A 347 0.10 -20.06 -5.48
CA ILE A 347 -0.56 -18.82 -5.91
C ILE A 347 -0.03 -17.65 -5.08
N SER A 348 -0.02 -17.78 -3.75
CA SER A 348 0.41 -16.71 -2.85
C SER A 348 1.88 -16.35 -3.06
N ARG A 349 2.77 -17.35 -3.15
CA ARG A 349 4.20 -17.14 -3.40
C ARG A 349 4.44 -16.46 -4.74
N LEU A 350 3.73 -16.88 -5.80
CA LEU A 350 3.84 -16.23 -7.11
C LEU A 350 3.41 -14.77 -7.03
N LEU A 351 2.19 -14.49 -6.57
CA LEU A 351 1.63 -13.13 -6.57
C LEU A 351 2.40 -12.17 -5.65
N MET A 352 2.84 -12.65 -4.47
CA MET A 352 3.64 -11.86 -3.53
C MET A 352 5.09 -11.65 -3.99
N SER A 353 5.59 -12.46 -4.93
CA SER A 353 6.92 -12.25 -5.54
C SER A 353 6.92 -11.20 -6.66
N LEU A 354 5.75 -10.80 -7.15
CA LEU A 354 5.65 -9.85 -8.25
C LEU A 354 6.01 -8.42 -7.80
N PRO A 355 6.64 -7.60 -8.65
CA PRO A 355 7.09 -6.27 -8.25
C PRO A 355 5.97 -5.34 -7.78
N ASN A 356 4.77 -5.46 -8.35
CA ASN A 356 3.60 -4.68 -7.93
C ASN A 356 3.17 -4.96 -6.49
N TRP A 357 3.36 -6.19 -5.98
CA TRP A 357 3.16 -6.51 -4.56
C TRP A 357 4.23 -5.82 -3.70
N LEU A 358 5.50 -5.95 -4.07
CA LEU A 358 6.62 -5.35 -3.32
C LEU A 358 6.47 -3.82 -3.19
N MET A 359 5.92 -3.16 -4.22
CA MET A 359 5.59 -1.74 -4.17
C MET A 359 4.49 -1.38 -3.16
N THR A 360 3.60 -2.31 -2.79
CA THR A 360 2.61 -2.09 -1.72
C THR A 360 3.21 -2.22 -0.33
N ALA A 361 4.26 -3.02 -0.17
CA ALA A 361 4.93 -3.25 1.11
C ALA A 361 5.97 -2.17 1.46
N SER A 362 6.47 -1.43 0.45
CA SER A 362 7.40 -0.34 0.68
C SER A 362 6.63 0.96 0.97
N GLU A 363 6.51 1.31 2.25
CA GLU A 363 6.08 2.64 2.70
C GLU A 363 7.17 3.67 2.36
N VAL A 364 7.34 3.99 1.08
CA VAL A 364 8.33 4.98 0.68
C VAL A 364 7.81 6.36 1.07
N THR A 365 8.44 6.96 2.08
CA THR A 365 8.26 8.38 2.40
C THR A 365 8.57 9.24 1.18
N PRO A 366 7.82 10.33 0.91
CA PRO A 366 7.99 11.15 -0.31
C PRO A 366 9.36 11.86 -0.42
N SER A 367 10.22 11.76 0.60
CA SER A 367 11.40 12.59 0.79
C SER A 367 12.69 12.07 0.17
N THR A 368 12.70 10.85 -0.36
CA THR A 368 13.85 10.32 -1.12
C THR A 368 13.35 9.84 -2.47
N PRO A 369 13.88 10.34 -3.61
CA PRO A 369 13.65 9.74 -4.90
C PRO A 369 14.44 8.43 -4.95
N SER A 370 13.97 7.42 -4.22
CA SER A 370 14.35 6.03 -4.46
C SER A 370 13.95 5.74 -5.90
N VAL A 371 14.95 5.42 -6.71
CA VAL A 371 14.88 4.96 -8.10
C VAL A 371 13.51 4.37 -8.40
N LEU A 372 12.63 5.16 -9.03
CA LEU A 372 11.34 4.69 -9.51
C LEU A 372 11.64 3.52 -10.43
N ASN A 373 11.32 2.31 -10.00
CA ASN A 373 11.23 1.13 -10.86
C ASN A 373 10.21 1.45 -11.95
N PHE A 374 10.68 2.05 -13.05
CA PHE A 374 9.88 2.30 -14.22
C PHE A 374 9.73 0.95 -14.93
N GLU A 375 8.77 0.14 -14.47
CA GLU A 375 8.41 -1.08 -15.19
C GLU A 375 8.03 -0.69 -16.63
N SER A 376 8.64 -1.33 -17.62
CA SER A 376 8.24 -1.09 -18.99
C SER A 376 6.83 -1.66 -19.23
N GLU A 377 6.10 -1.17 -20.23
CA GLU A 377 4.79 -1.72 -20.60
C GLU A 377 4.87 -3.23 -20.90
N LYS A 378 6.02 -3.69 -21.39
CA LYS A 378 6.30 -5.11 -21.65
C LYS A 378 6.39 -5.91 -20.35
N ASP A 379 7.05 -5.39 -19.32
CA ASP A 379 7.19 -6.05 -18.02
C ASP A 379 5.83 -6.15 -17.32
N ILE A 380 5.05 -5.07 -17.37
CA ILE A 380 3.67 -5.02 -16.85
C ILE A 380 2.81 -6.08 -17.53
N ARG A 381 2.91 -6.20 -18.86
CA ARG A 381 2.16 -7.20 -19.63
C ARG A 381 2.57 -8.62 -19.26
N GLN A 382 3.88 -8.92 -19.22
CA GLN A 382 4.37 -10.25 -18.83
C GLN A 382 3.96 -10.64 -17.42
N ARG A 383 3.98 -9.68 -16.48
CA ARG A 383 3.52 -9.89 -15.11
C ARG A 383 2.04 -10.27 -15.05
N ASN A 384 1.19 -9.47 -15.71
CA ASN A 384 -0.25 -9.73 -15.76
C ASN A 384 -0.60 -11.03 -16.51
N GLU A 385 0.22 -11.41 -17.51
CA GLU A 385 0.11 -12.67 -18.25
C GLU A 385 0.32 -13.87 -17.33
N ARG A 386 1.42 -13.91 -16.58
CA ARG A 386 1.71 -14.98 -15.61
C ARG A 386 0.59 -15.16 -14.58
N GLU A 387 0.09 -14.05 -14.05
CA GLU A 387 -1.05 -14.02 -13.13
C GLU A 387 -2.33 -14.56 -13.78
N SER A 388 -2.64 -14.14 -15.00
CA SER A 388 -3.85 -14.60 -15.69
C SER A 388 -3.77 -16.10 -16.03
N GLU A 389 -2.59 -16.59 -16.43
CA GLU A 389 -2.35 -18.00 -16.76
C GLU A 389 -2.55 -18.91 -15.55
N ILE A 390 -1.97 -18.58 -14.38
CA ILE A 390 -2.13 -19.41 -13.18
C ILE A 390 -3.60 -19.44 -12.71
N LEU A 391 -4.31 -18.31 -12.77
CA LEU A 391 -5.70 -18.24 -12.30
C LEU A 391 -6.65 -18.95 -13.27
N ILE A 392 -6.48 -18.78 -14.59
CA ILE A 392 -7.26 -19.49 -15.61
C ILE A 392 -6.99 -21.00 -15.51
N GLY A 393 -5.72 -21.40 -15.37
CA GLY A 393 -5.32 -22.81 -15.26
C GLY A 393 -5.96 -23.51 -14.06
N ASN A 394 -5.95 -22.87 -12.88
CA ASN A 394 -6.58 -23.41 -11.68
C ASN A 394 -8.10 -23.53 -11.82
N LEU A 395 -8.75 -22.55 -12.44
CA LEU A 395 -10.21 -22.53 -12.61
C LEU A 395 -10.72 -23.51 -13.67
N ALA A 396 -9.89 -23.92 -14.63
CA ALA A 396 -10.27 -24.85 -15.70
C ALA A 396 -10.81 -26.20 -15.17
N THR A 397 -10.52 -26.55 -13.92
CA THR A 397 -11.03 -27.74 -13.24
C THR A 397 -12.47 -27.58 -12.72
N GLN A 398 -12.97 -26.35 -12.54
CA GLN A 398 -14.30 -26.06 -12.00
C GLN A 398 -15.35 -25.81 -13.08
N LYS A 399 -16.45 -26.57 -13.07
CA LYS A 399 -17.52 -26.48 -14.09
C LYS A 399 -18.39 -25.21 -13.98
N LYS A 400 -18.56 -24.65 -12.78
CA LYS A 400 -19.38 -23.45 -12.53
C LYS A 400 -19.02 -22.83 -11.18
N ILE A 401 -18.88 -21.50 -11.17
CA ILE A 401 -18.77 -20.70 -9.95
C ILE A 401 -20.17 -20.32 -9.48
N GLU A 402 -20.43 -20.50 -8.19
CA GLU A 402 -21.69 -20.15 -7.53
C GLU A 402 -21.59 -18.83 -6.77
N ARG A 403 -22.69 -18.10 -6.64
CA ARG A 403 -22.71 -16.80 -5.94
C ARG A 403 -22.29 -16.92 -4.46
N ALA A 404 -22.54 -18.07 -3.82
CA ALA A 404 -22.12 -18.33 -2.45
C ALA A 404 -20.60 -18.44 -2.29
N GLU A 405 -19.86 -18.70 -3.37
CA GLU A 405 -18.40 -18.81 -3.38
C GLU A 405 -17.71 -17.43 -3.53
N LEU A 406 -18.48 -16.35 -3.77
CA LEU A 406 -18.00 -14.97 -3.88
C LEU A 406 -18.19 -14.18 -2.58
N LEU A 407 -17.33 -13.20 -2.35
CA LEU A 407 -17.45 -12.21 -1.30
C LEU A 407 -18.36 -11.06 -1.75
N THR A 408 -19.67 -11.22 -1.51
CA THR A 408 -20.69 -10.27 -1.98
C THR A 408 -21.10 -9.22 -0.94
N ASP A 409 -20.81 -9.46 0.35
CA ASP A 409 -21.12 -8.50 1.41
C ASP A 409 -20.03 -7.42 1.50
N MET A 410 -20.42 -6.17 1.29
CA MET A 410 -19.51 -5.01 1.37
C MET A 410 -19.08 -4.70 2.82
N ALA A 411 -19.80 -5.18 3.84
CA ALA A 411 -19.35 -5.11 5.23
C ALA A 411 -18.14 -6.02 5.46
N ASP A 412 -18.13 -7.20 4.85
CA ASP A 412 -17.01 -8.13 4.89
C ASP A 412 -15.80 -7.58 4.13
N VAL A 413 -16.01 -7.00 2.93
CA VAL A 413 -14.95 -6.31 2.17
C VAL A 413 -14.34 -5.17 2.98
N ARG A 414 -15.18 -4.36 3.66
CA ARG A 414 -14.73 -3.30 4.56
C ARG A 414 -13.90 -3.87 5.70
N THR A 415 -14.33 -4.99 6.28
CA THR A 415 -13.63 -5.66 7.38
C THR A 415 -12.23 -6.12 6.94
N LEU A 416 -12.08 -6.75 5.78
CA LEU A 416 -10.77 -7.16 5.25
C LEU A 416 -9.84 -5.97 5.00
N ALA A 417 -10.35 -4.90 4.38
CA ALA A 417 -9.56 -3.70 4.11
C ALA A 417 -9.12 -3.01 5.40
N ALA A 418 -10.04 -2.89 6.37
CA ALA A 418 -9.73 -2.31 7.67
C ALA A 418 -8.76 -3.19 8.48
N LEU A 419 -8.88 -4.52 8.40
CA LEU A 419 -7.98 -5.46 9.04
C LEU A 419 -6.57 -5.32 8.47
N HIS A 420 -6.43 -5.24 7.15
CA HIS A 420 -5.14 -5.01 6.51
C HIS A 420 -4.45 -3.72 7.03
N GLU A 421 -5.11 -2.57 6.98
CA GLU A 421 -4.50 -1.30 7.41
C GLU A 421 -4.21 -1.28 8.91
N SER A 422 -5.15 -1.77 9.74
CA SER A 422 -5.00 -1.71 11.20
C SER A 422 -3.90 -2.64 11.69
N LEU A 423 -3.76 -3.83 11.10
CA LEU A 423 -2.72 -4.79 11.46
C LEU A 423 -1.33 -4.32 11.01
N ARG A 424 -1.19 -3.75 9.81
CA ARG A 424 0.09 -3.17 9.35
C ARG A 424 0.58 -2.08 10.30
N TRP A 425 -0.32 -1.18 10.69
CA TRP A 425 -0.02 -0.13 11.66
C TRP A 425 0.33 -0.71 13.04
N PHE A 426 -0.50 -1.60 13.59
CA PHE A 426 -0.27 -2.19 14.90
C PHE A 426 1.07 -2.94 14.97
N SER A 427 1.37 -3.77 13.96
CA SER A 427 2.64 -4.49 13.85
C SER A 427 3.84 -3.54 13.83
N HIS A 428 3.73 -2.39 13.14
CA HIS A 428 4.78 -1.37 13.14
C HIS A 428 4.96 -0.76 14.53
N GLU A 429 3.89 -0.31 15.17
CA GLU A 429 3.94 0.33 16.49
C GLU A 429 4.49 -0.60 17.57
N VAL A 430 4.08 -1.88 17.60
CA VAL A 430 4.61 -2.84 18.58
C VAL A 430 6.10 -3.09 18.35
N ARG A 431 6.57 -3.20 17.09
CA ARG A 431 8.02 -3.29 16.81
C ARG A 431 8.76 -2.03 17.25
N MET A 432 8.18 -0.85 17.07
CA MET A 432 8.74 0.40 17.57
C MET A 432 8.87 0.38 19.11
N LEU A 433 7.85 -0.08 19.83
CA LEU A 433 7.90 -0.24 21.29
C LEU A 433 8.98 -1.25 21.75
N ILE A 434 9.12 -2.38 21.04
CA ILE A 434 10.20 -3.34 21.33
C ILE A 434 11.57 -2.69 21.07
N SER A 435 11.68 -1.87 20.02
CA SER A 435 12.90 -1.16 19.68
C SER A 435 13.31 -0.12 20.74
N THR A 436 12.35 0.49 21.45
CA THR A 436 12.61 1.48 22.51
C THR A 436 13.04 0.88 23.85
N LEU A 437 12.95 -0.45 24.02
CA LEU A 437 13.41 -1.11 25.25
C LEU A 437 14.92 -0.87 25.51
N PRO A 438 15.33 -0.59 26.77
CA PRO A 438 16.74 -0.43 27.13
C PRO A 438 17.59 -1.65 26.78
N LEU A 439 18.88 -1.43 26.44
CA LEU A 439 19.79 -2.51 26.02
C LEU A 439 19.97 -3.59 27.08
N HIS A 440 20.05 -3.22 28.37
CA HIS A 440 20.19 -4.19 29.46
C HIS A 440 18.94 -5.04 29.64
N VAL A 441 17.74 -4.44 29.47
CA VAL A 441 16.47 -5.18 29.47
C VAL A 441 16.43 -6.17 28.31
N LYS A 442 16.79 -5.72 27.09
CA LYS A 442 16.86 -6.61 25.92
C LYS A 442 17.81 -7.79 26.14
N ALA A 443 18.94 -7.56 26.81
CA ALA A 443 19.88 -8.63 27.15
C ALA A 443 19.27 -9.65 28.13
N THR A 444 18.56 -9.19 29.17
CA THR A 444 17.84 -10.06 30.11
C THR A 444 16.76 -10.88 29.40
N LEU A 445 15.96 -10.23 28.54
CA LEU A 445 14.87 -10.88 27.82
C LEU A 445 15.37 -11.91 26.80
N ARG A 446 16.58 -11.74 26.24
CA ARG A 446 17.20 -12.77 25.37
C ARG A 446 17.51 -14.07 26.12
N GLY A 447 17.68 -14.03 27.43
CA GLY A 447 17.84 -15.23 28.27
C GLY A 447 16.53 -15.83 28.76
N CYS A 448 15.40 -15.14 28.55
CA CYS A 448 14.08 -15.59 28.95
C CYS A 448 13.49 -16.50 27.88
N MET A 449 13.65 -17.81 28.07
CA MET A 449 13.13 -18.83 27.16
C MET A 449 11.66 -19.09 27.43
N VAL A 450 10.85 -19.08 26.38
CA VAL A 450 9.40 -19.27 26.46
C VAL A 450 8.93 -20.22 25.36
N GLN A 451 7.76 -20.81 25.59
CA GLN A 451 7.05 -21.59 24.60
C GLN A 451 5.60 -21.08 24.51
N VAL A 452 5.17 -20.68 23.32
CA VAL A 452 3.84 -20.13 23.06
C VAL A 452 3.00 -21.15 22.31
N ARG A 453 1.75 -21.34 22.74
CA ARG A 453 0.77 -22.19 22.05
C ARG A 453 -0.32 -21.34 21.43
N PHE A 454 -0.47 -21.42 20.12
CA PHE A 454 -1.47 -20.69 19.36
C PHE A 454 -2.77 -21.49 19.16
N LYS A 455 -3.83 -20.82 18.70
CA LYS A 455 -5.17 -21.41 18.52
C LYS A 455 -5.21 -22.52 17.46
N ASP A 456 -4.39 -22.40 16.42
CA ASP A 456 -4.21 -23.37 15.34
C ASP A 456 -3.52 -24.67 15.80
N GLY A 457 -3.15 -24.77 17.07
CA GLY A 457 -2.42 -25.90 17.65
C GLY A 457 -0.91 -25.84 17.40
N GLN A 458 -0.43 -24.82 16.67
CA GLN A 458 1.00 -24.60 16.49
C GLN A 458 1.62 -24.14 17.81
N THR A 459 2.76 -24.72 18.15
CA THR A 459 3.59 -24.31 19.28
C THR A 459 4.90 -23.81 18.75
N THR A 460 5.37 -22.67 19.24
CA THR A 460 6.75 -22.24 18.98
C THR A 460 7.73 -23.26 19.58
N ASP A 461 8.95 -23.25 19.07
CA ASP A 461 10.06 -23.87 19.76
C ASP A 461 10.33 -23.12 21.08
N ASN A 462 11.12 -23.71 21.96
CA ASN A 462 11.58 -23.02 23.15
C ASN A 462 12.59 -21.96 22.72
N GLU A 463 12.16 -20.70 22.66
CA GLU A 463 12.90 -19.58 22.07
C GLU A 463 12.89 -18.36 23.00
N PRO A 464 13.79 -17.39 22.81
CA PRO A 464 13.77 -16.13 23.57
C PRO A 464 12.44 -15.39 23.44
N VAL A 465 11.99 -14.76 24.53
CA VAL A 465 10.69 -14.06 24.58
C VAL A 465 10.52 -12.97 23.52
N LEU A 466 11.62 -12.29 23.13
CA LEU A 466 11.60 -11.28 22.07
C LEU A 466 11.40 -11.89 20.68
N GLU A 467 11.89 -13.11 20.45
CA GLU A 467 11.65 -13.87 19.22
C GLU A 467 10.19 -14.32 19.17
N ALA A 468 9.68 -14.89 20.27
CA ALA A 468 8.26 -15.26 20.38
C ALA A 468 7.31 -14.06 20.18
N MET A 469 7.70 -12.86 20.61
CA MET A 469 6.96 -11.62 20.33
C MET A 469 6.98 -11.29 18.83
N GLU A 470 8.14 -11.35 18.19
CA GLU A 470 8.25 -11.13 16.74
C GLU A 470 7.44 -12.16 15.95
N ASP A 471 7.38 -13.41 16.41
CA ASP A 471 6.54 -14.48 15.83
C ASP A 471 5.06 -14.13 15.90
N CYS A 472 4.59 -13.60 17.04
CA CYS A 472 3.24 -13.08 17.17
C CYS A 472 2.96 -11.93 16.18
N ILE A 473 3.93 -11.03 15.97
CA ILE A 473 3.77 -9.90 15.05
C ILE A 473 3.79 -10.38 13.58
N ARG A 474 4.68 -11.33 13.24
CA ARG A 474 4.74 -11.94 11.89
C ARG A 474 3.44 -12.65 11.52
N ARG A 475 2.75 -13.26 12.49
CA ARG A 475 1.41 -13.85 12.26
C ARG A 475 0.36 -12.79 11.93
N LEU A 476 0.38 -11.65 12.60
CA LEU A 476 -0.50 -10.52 12.28
C LEU A 476 -0.20 -9.97 10.87
N ASP A 477 1.08 -9.83 10.52
CA ASP A 477 1.49 -9.41 9.17
C ASP A 477 1.00 -10.40 8.10
N ALA A 478 1.11 -11.71 8.35
CA ALA A 478 0.62 -12.75 7.45
C ALA A 478 -0.90 -12.65 7.22
N ILE A 479 -1.69 -12.39 8.28
CA ILE A 479 -3.15 -12.18 8.14
C ILE A 479 -3.43 -10.89 7.35
N SER A 480 -2.71 -9.81 7.64
CA SER A 480 -2.79 -8.56 6.87
C SER A 480 -2.53 -8.79 5.37
N ASP A 481 -1.50 -9.56 5.05
CA ASP A 481 -1.10 -9.83 3.66
C ASP A 481 -2.13 -10.71 2.97
N SER A 482 -2.63 -11.72 3.67
CA SER A 482 -3.72 -12.55 3.17
C SER A 482 -4.99 -11.73 2.89
N CYS A 483 -5.31 -10.72 3.70
CA CYS A 483 -6.45 -9.81 3.45
C CYS A 483 -6.28 -9.01 2.14
N LEU A 484 -5.12 -8.38 1.93
CA LEU A 484 -4.87 -7.59 0.71
C LEU A 484 -4.86 -8.49 -0.54
N LEU A 485 -4.22 -9.65 -0.43
CA LEU A 485 -4.18 -10.64 -1.50
C LEU A 485 -5.59 -11.16 -1.84
N MET A 486 -6.41 -11.45 -0.83
CA MET A 486 -7.79 -11.90 -1.03
C MET A 486 -8.64 -10.84 -1.71
N LEU A 487 -8.53 -9.56 -1.34
CA LEU A 487 -9.24 -8.46 -2.02
C LEU A 487 -8.86 -8.37 -3.51
N HIS A 488 -7.56 -8.53 -3.81
CA HIS A 488 -7.06 -8.59 -5.18
C HIS A 488 -7.65 -9.80 -5.93
N LEU A 489 -7.58 -11.00 -5.35
CA LEU A 489 -8.11 -12.23 -5.91
C LEU A 489 -9.63 -12.20 -6.08
N GLU A 490 -10.36 -11.59 -5.16
CA GLU A 490 -11.83 -11.51 -5.20
C GLU A 490 -12.31 -10.79 -6.46
N LEU A 491 -11.72 -9.65 -6.82
CA LEU A 491 -12.09 -8.96 -8.06
C LEU A 491 -11.87 -9.84 -9.31
N ARG A 492 -10.86 -10.71 -9.28
CA ARG A 492 -10.57 -11.66 -10.37
C ARG A 492 -11.61 -12.76 -10.41
N VAL A 493 -12.03 -13.27 -9.25
CA VAL A 493 -13.15 -14.22 -9.13
C VAL A 493 -14.44 -13.60 -9.66
N HIS A 494 -14.73 -12.32 -9.37
CA HIS A 494 -15.87 -11.61 -9.96
C HIS A 494 -15.78 -11.53 -11.49
N CYS A 495 -14.59 -11.26 -12.05
CA CYS A 495 -14.38 -11.31 -13.50
C CYS A 495 -14.71 -12.70 -14.08
N PHE A 496 -14.23 -13.78 -13.46
CA PHE A 496 -14.54 -15.14 -13.90
C PHE A 496 -16.03 -15.46 -13.79
N PHE A 497 -16.65 -15.13 -12.66
CA PHE A 497 -18.06 -15.41 -12.38
C PHE A 497 -18.99 -14.78 -13.43
N HIS A 498 -18.74 -13.52 -13.80
CA HIS A 498 -19.57 -12.79 -14.75
C HIS A 498 -19.21 -13.06 -16.21
N LEU A 499 -17.93 -13.24 -16.56
CA LEU A 499 -17.52 -13.34 -17.96
C LEU A 499 -17.58 -14.76 -18.53
N LEU A 500 -17.32 -15.81 -17.74
CA LEU A 500 -17.38 -17.19 -18.24
C LEU A 500 -18.77 -17.63 -18.75
N PRO A 501 -19.90 -17.23 -18.10
CA PRO A 501 -21.23 -17.55 -18.61
C PRO A 501 -21.52 -17.01 -20.02
N LEU A 502 -20.85 -15.94 -20.46
CA LEU A 502 -21.04 -15.34 -21.80
C LEU A 502 -20.64 -16.28 -22.94
N ALA A 503 -19.80 -17.27 -22.65
CA ALA A 503 -19.35 -18.27 -23.62
C ALA A 503 -20.40 -19.38 -23.85
N ARG A 504 -21.39 -19.53 -22.95
CA ARG A 504 -22.35 -20.64 -23.01
C ARG A 504 -23.43 -20.39 -24.07
N PRO A 505 -24.01 -21.44 -24.68
CA PRO A 505 -25.11 -21.31 -25.63
C PRO A 505 -26.32 -20.62 -25.00
N ARG A 506 -26.86 -19.59 -25.67
CA ARG A 506 -28.06 -18.86 -25.23
C ARG A 506 -28.92 -18.46 -26.42
N ASN A 507 -30.25 -18.53 -26.23
CA ASN A 507 -31.23 -17.92 -27.13
C ASN A 507 -31.36 -16.44 -26.77
N ILE A 508 -30.43 -15.62 -27.24
CA ILE A 508 -30.47 -14.17 -27.02
C ILE A 508 -31.12 -13.51 -28.24
N GLY A 509 -32.20 -12.75 -28.01
CA GLY A 509 -32.82 -11.90 -29.02
C GLY A 509 -31.84 -10.84 -29.53
N VAL A 510 -32.06 -10.33 -30.75
CA VAL A 510 -31.20 -9.33 -31.38
C VAL A 510 -31.43 -7.96 -30.72
N HIS A 511 -30.89 -7.77 -29.51
CA HIS A 511 -30.88 -6.48 -28.83
C HIS A 511 -29.47 -5.87 -28.84
N GLU A 512 -29.39 -4.54 -29.00
CA GLU A 512 -28.13 -3.78 -29.06
C GLU A 512 -27.54 -3.47 -27.68
N GLU A 513 -28.14 -3.96 -26.61
CA GLU A 513 -27.74 -3.70 -25.23
C GLU A 513 -26.60 -4.60 -24.74
N LEU A 514 -25.91 -4.19 -23.67
CA LEU A 514 -24.91 -5.02 -23.01
C LEU A 514 -25.57 -6.21 -22.32
N ASP A 515 -24.89 -7.35 -22.32
CA ASP A 515 -25.35 -8.52 -21.56
C ASP A 515 -25.36 -8.19 -20.05
N ALA A 516 -26.37 -8.72 -19.34
CA ALA A 516 -26.61 -8.40 -17.92
C ALA A 516 -25.38 -8.66 -17.04
N GLU A 517 -24.64 -9.73 -17.32
CA GLU A 517 -23.43 -10.10 -16.59
C GLU A 517 -22.32 -9.03 -16.70
N VAL A 518 -22.19 -8.38 -17.86
CA VAL A 518 -21.23 -7.28 -18.04
C VAL A 518 -21.65 -6.05 -17.23
N VAL A 519 -22.95 -5.80 -17.17
CA VAL A 519 -23.50 -4.69 -16.37
C VAL A 519 -23.30 -4.96 -14.89
N GLU A 520 -23.57 -6.18 -14.42
CA GLU A 520 -23.40 -6.63 -13.04
C GLU A 520 -21.92 -6.59 -12.61
N LEU A 521 -21.01 -7.13 -13.42
CA LEU A 521 -19.56 -6.99 -13.19
C LEU A 521 -19.18 -5.51 -12.99
N GLY A 522 -19.66 -4.63 -13.88
CA GLY A 522 -19.39 -3.20 -13.75
C GLY A 522 -19.94 -2.58 -12.46
N ARG A 523 -21.07 -3.08 -11.93
CA ARG A 523 -21.61 -2.61 -10.64
C ARG A 523 -20.76 -3.10 -9.48
N ASP A 524 -20.36 -4.38 -9.49
CA ASP A 524 -19.51 -4.96 -8.45
C ASP A 524 -18.17 -4.20 -8.38
N LEU A 525 -17.46 -4.07 -9.51
CA LEU A 525 -16.18 -3.37 -9.58
C LEU A 525 -16.27 -1.92 -9.07
N GLN A 526 -17.35 -1.21 -9.41
CA GLN A 526 -17.58 0.15 -8.95
C GLN A 526 -17.82 0.23 -7.43
N ALA A 527 -18.60 -0.71 -6.88
CA ALA A 527 -18.89 -0.76 -5.46
C ALA A 527 -17.62 -1.09 -4.64
N PHE A 528 -16.82 -2.05 -5.10
CA PHE A 528 -15.50 -2.32 -4.51
C PHE A 528 -14.60 -1.07 -4.58
N HIS A 529 -14.53 -0.39 -5.73
CA HIS A 529 -13.69 0.81 -5.87
C HIS A 529 -14.12 1.93 -4.92
N GLN A 530 -15.42 2.22 -4.83
CA GLN A 530 -15.95 3.26 -3.93
C GLN A 530 -15.63 2.96 -2.46
N LEU A 531 -15.77 1.70 -2.04
CA LEU A 531 -15.49 1.30 -0.68
C LEU A 531 -13.99 1.35 -0.38
N LEU A 532 -13.19 0.65 -1.18
CA LEU A 532 -11.77 0.48 -0.94
C LEU A 532 -11.01 1.82 -1.04
N SER A 533 -11.43 2.73 -1.94
CA SER A 533 -10.78 4.04 -2.10
C SER A 533 -10.90 4.96 -0.88
N SER A 534 -11.86 4.69 -0.01
CA SER A 534 -12.03 5.40 1.26
C SER A 534 -11.16 4.86 2.40
N ILE A 535 -10.55 3.68 2.24
CA ILE A 535 -9.84 2.94 3.29
C ILE A 535 -8.36 2.77 2.94
N LEU A 536 -8.06 2.34 1.72
CA LEU A 536 -6.72 1.95 1.28
C LEU A 536 -5.99 3.09 0.57
N SER A 537 -4.66 3.07 0.64
CA SER A 537 -3.81 3.99 -0.11
C SER A 537 -3.85 3.74 -1.63
N GLN A 538 -3.51 4.76 -2.42
CA GLN A 538 -3.56 4.69 -3.89
C GLN A 538 -2.70 3.55 -4.48
N HIS A 539 -1.56 3.22 -3.85
CA HIS A 539 -0.69 2.14 -4.30
C HIS A 539 -1.32 0.76 -4.09
N LYS A 540 -1.99 0.55 -2.95
CA LYS A 540 -2.72 -0.70 -2.65
C LYS A 540 -3.96 -0.85 -3.53
N LEU A 541 -4.70 0.25 -3.77
CA LEU A 541 -5.80 0.26 -4.75
C LEU A 541 -5.32 -0.11 -6.14
N ARG A 542 -4.20 0.46 -6.57
CA ARG A 542 -3.59 0.14 -7.86
C ARG A 542 -3.23 -1.34 -7.94
N TYR A 543 -2.68 -1.95 -6.89
CA TYR A 543 -2.41 -3.38 -6.86
C TYR A 543 -3.67 -4.24 -7.02
N ILE A 544 -4.78 -3.85 -6.37
CA ILE A 544 -6.05 -4.59 -6.44
C ILE A 544 -6.67 -4.52 -7.84
N PHE A 545 -6.65 -3.35 -8.50
CA PHE A 545 -7.33 -3.12 -9.78
C PHE A 545 -6.44 -3.29 -11.03
N ASP A 546 -5.12 -3.10 -10.93
CA ASP A 546 -4.21 -3.33 -12.07
C ASP A 546 -4.27 -4.83 -12.47
N GLY A 547 -4.14 -5.09 -13.76
CA GLY A 547 -4.20 -6.45 -14.32
C GLY A 547 -5.61 -6.94 -14.68
N LEU A 548 -6.68 -6.32 -14.15
CA LEU A 548 -8.07 -6.72 -14.48
C LEU A 548 -8.38 -6.65 -15.97
N GLY A 549 -7.85 -5.64 -16.69
CA GLY A 549 -8.03 -5.52 -18.13
C GLY A 549 -7.39 -6.67 -18.91
N HIS A 550 -6.16 -7.07 -18.51
CA HIS A 550 -5.49 -8.23 -19.09
C HIS A 550 -6.25 -9.52 -18.77
N LEU A 551 -6.67 -9.73 -17.52
CA LEU A 551 -7.42 -10.92 -17.14
C LEU A 551 -8.75 -11.02 -17.90
N CYS A 552 -9.52 -9.93 -17.99
CA CYS A 552 -10.78 -9.91 -18.74
C CYS A 552 -10.55 -10.26 -20.22
N ALA A 553 -9.51 -9.68 -20.84
CA ALA A 553 -9.11 -9.99 -22.22
C ALA A 553 -8.76 -11.49 -22.37
N ALA A 554 -7.95 -12.03 -21.47
CA ALA A 554 -7.58 -13.44 -21.45
C ALA A 554 -8.80 -14.36 -21.27
N ILE A 555 -9.76 -14.01 -20.39
CA ILE A 555 -11.00 -14.76 -20.20
C ILE A 555 -11.82 -14.78 -21.49
N PHE A 556 -12.02 -13.64 -22.15
CA PHE A 556 -12.77 -13.60 -23.42
C PHE A 556 -12.12 -14.47 -24.50
N ILE A 557 -10.80 -14.35 -24.68
CA ILE A 557 -10.05 -15.10 -25.70
C ILE A 557 -10.05 -16.61 -25.37
N HIS A 558 -9.77 -17.02 -24.13
CA HIS A 558 -9.78 -18.43 -23.75
C HIS A 558 -11.19 -19.04 -23.80
N SER A 559 -12.21 -18.26 -23.46
CA SER A 559 -13.61 -18.68 -23.54
C SER A 559 -14.08 -18.97 -24.98
N SER A 560 -13.41 -18.40 -25.99
CA SER A 560 -13.74 -18.63 -27.41
C SER A 560 -13.73 -20.11 -27.81
N GLN A 561 -12.90 -20.93 -27.17
CA GLN A 561 -12.84 -22.38 -27.44
C GLN A 561 -14.17 -23.08 -27.09
N HIS A 562 -14.89 -22.58 -26.09
CA HIS A 562 -16.16 -23.14 -25.61
C HIS A 562 -17.40 -22.47 -26.23
N MET A 563 -17.24 -21.36 -26.96
CA MET A 563 -18.36 -20.65 -27.58
C MET A 563 -19.08 -21.50 -28.63
N PRO A 564 -20.41 -21.45 -28.75
CA PRO A 564 -21.12 -22.10 -29.86
C PRO A 564 -20.80 -21.41 -31.21
N ARG A 565 -21.41 -21.92 -32.28
CA ARG A 565 -21.40 -21.26 -33.60
C ARG A 565 -21.80 -19.78 -33.47
N LEU A 566 -20.95 -18.86 -33.92
CA LEU A 566 -21.24 -17.44 -33.88
C LEU A 566 -21.85 -16.93 -35.20
N THR A 567 -23.00 -16.28 -35.10
CA THR A 567 -23.55 -15.43 -36.17
C THR A 567 -22.85 -14.07 -36.19
N ASP A 568 -23.04 -13.26 -37.23
CA ASP A 568 -22.48 -11.90 -37.26
C ASP A 568 -23.04 -11.00 -36.15
N ALA A 569 -24.30 -11.21 -35.76
CA ALA A 569 -24.87 -10.57 -34.57
C ALA A 569 -24.15 -11.03 -33.28
N GLY A 570 -23.81 -12.31 -33.18
CA GLY A 570 -23.01 -12.87 -32.08
C GLY A 570 -21.61 -12.25 -31.99
N LYS A 571 -20.91 -12.10 -33.13
CA LYS A 571 -19.59 -11.43 -33.20
C LYS A 571 -19.68 -9.99 -32.69
N LYS A 572 -20.68 -9.22 -33.15
CA LYS A 572 -20.95 -7.85 -32.69
C LYS A 572 -21.28 -7.79 -31.19
N ARG A 573 -22.07 -8.73 -30.67
CA ARG A 573 -22.39 -8.83 -29.23
C ARG A 573 -21.13 -9.00 -28.39
N VAL A 574 -20.24 -9.93 -28.76
CA VAL A 574 -18.98 -10.17 -28.04
C VAL A 574 -18.12 -8.90 -28.05
N CYS A 575 -17.94 -8.25 -29.20
CA CYS A 575 -17.16 -7.00 -29.29
C CYS A 575 -17.77 -5.88 -28.44
N ARG A 576 -19.10 -5.76 -28.39
CA ARG A 576 -19.83 -4.80 -27.55
C ARG A 576 -19.61 -5.07 -26.07
N ASN A 577 -19.67 -6.33 -25.63
CA ASN A 577 -19.41 -6.71 -24.25
C ASN A 577 -17.96 -6.41 -23.83
N ILE A 578 -16.99 -6.73 -24.68
CA ILE A 578 -15.57 -6.39 -24.44
C ILE A 578 -15.41 -4.88 -24.27
N TRP A 579 -16.01 -4.08 -25.16
CA TRP A 579 -15.99 -2.63 -25.05
C TRP A 579 -16.70 -2.11 -23.78
N GLY A 580 -17.80 -2.75 -23.38
CA GLY A 580 -18.50 -2.43 -22.14
C GLY A 580 -17.61 -2.61 -20.90
N VAL A 581 -16.91 -3.75 -20.81
CA VAL A 581 -15.91 -4.01 -19.75
C VAL A 581 -14.77 -2.99 -19.82
N GLN A 582 -14.25 -2.72 -21.01
CA GLN A 582 -13.16 -1.76 -21.23
C GLN A 582 -13.54 -0.36 -20.74
N LYS A 583 -14.72 0.14 -21.12
CA LYS A 583 -15.20 1.45 -20.71
C LYS A 583 -15.31 1.56 -19.19
N ARG A 584 -15.82 0.52 -18.53
CA ARG A 584 -15.96 0.47 -17.06
C ARG A 584 -14.59 0.47 -16.37
N LEU A 585 -13.68 -0.42 -16.78
CA LEU A 585 -12.36 -0.49 -16.19
C LEU A 585 -11.57 0.80 -16.40
N SER A 586 -11.58 1.37 -17.61
CA SER A 586 -10.93 2.66 -17.89
C SER A 586 -11.48 3.82 -17.04
N GLN A 587 -12.77 3.80 -16.69
CA GLN A 587 -13.36 4.78 -15.78
C GLN A 587 -12.86 4.61 -14.34
N ILE A 588 -12.70 3.36 -13.88
CA ILE A 588 -12.23 3.05 -12.52
C ILE A 588 -10.72 3.30 -12.40
N THR A 589 -9.91 2.77 -13.31
CA THR A 589 -8.45 2.85 -13.26
C THR A 589 -7.90 4.17 -13.79
N SER A 590 -8.72 4.97 -14.47
CA SER A 590 -8.31 6.19 -15.20
C SER A 590 -7.19 5.93 -16.22
N ARG A 591 -7.15 4.73 -16.81
CA ARG A 591 -6.14 4.32 -17.81
C ARG A 591 -6.77 3.63 -19.01
N ARG A 592 -6.01 3.61 -20.11
CA ARG A 592 -6.39 2.85 -21.30
C ARG A 592 -6.09 1.35 -21.09
N GLU A 593 -7.10 0.52 -21.29
CA GLU A 593 -6.96 -0.95 -21.21
C GLU A 593 -6.59 -1.55 -22.58
N ALA A 594 -5.32 -1.49 -22.95
CA ALA A 594 -4.83 -1.92 -24.28
C ALA A 594 -5.06 -3.42 -24.58
N GLU A 595 -5.06 -4.27 -23.55
CA GLU A 595 -5.32 -5.70 -23.73
C GLU A 595 -6.77 -6.01 -24.11
N LEU A 596 -7.72 -5.15 -23.71
CA LEU A 596 -9.12 -5.28 -24.15
C LEU A 596 -9.30 -4.81 -25.60
N ASP A 597 -8.52 -3.82 -26.06
CA ASP A 597 -8.44 -3.48 -27.49
C ASP A 597 -7.94 -4.69 -28.30
N ARG A 598 -6.91 -5.39 -27.80
CA ARG A 598 -6.37 -6.62 -28.39
C ARG A 598 -7.41 -7.75 -28.42
N ALA A 599 -8.14 -7.98 -27.32
CA ALA A 599 -9.21 -8.98 -27.30
C ALA A 599 -10.35 -8.64 -28.26
N ARG A 600 -10.70 -7.36 -28.40
CA ARG A 600 -11.69 -6.94 -29.40
C ARG A 600 -11.19 -7.22 -30.83
N ALA A 601 -9.94 -6.84 -31.13
CA ALA A 601 -9.33 -7.11 -32.44
C ALA A 601 -9.30 -8.61 -32.77
N PHE A 602 -9.12 -9.48 -31.77
CA PHE A 602 -9.21 -10.94 -31.93
C PHE A 602 -10.56 -11.38 -32.49
N PHE A 603 -11.68 -10.90 -31.92
CA PHE A 603 -13.01 -11.27 -32.42
C PHE A 603 -13.40 -10.56 -33.72
N GLU A 604 -12.86 -9.38 -34.00
CA GLU A 604 -13.07 -8.68 -35.27
C GLU A 604 -12.45 -9.44 -36.46
N LEU A 605 -11.37 -10.22 -36.23
CA LEU A 605 -10.78 -11.09 -37.26
C LEU A 605 -11.74 -12.20 -37.74
N LEU A 606 -12.74 -12.58 -36.95
CA LEU A 606 -13.80 -13.52 -37.35
C LEU A 606 -14.73 -12.95 -38.44
N ALA A 607 -14.58 -11.68 -38.82
CA ALA A 607 -15.25 -11.12 -40.00
C ALA A 607 -14.67 -11.65 -41.32
N HIS A 608 -13.45 -12.20 -41.31
CA HIS A 608 -12.83 -12.82 -42.47
C HIS A 608 -13.22 -14.29 -42.62
N GLU A 609 -13.29 -14.74 -43.87
CA GLU A 609 -13.39 -16.18 -44.19
C GLU A 609 -12.16 -16.94 -43.69
N PRO A 610 -12.27 -18.23 -43.28
CA PRO A 610 -11.18 -18.99 -42.65
C PRO A 610 -9.85 -18.97 -43.43
N ASP A 611 -9.89 -19.01 -44.75
CA ASP A 611 -8.70 -19.03 -45.62
C ASP A 611 -8.01 -17.66 -45.63
N ARG A 612 -8.80 -16.60 -45.68
CA ARG A 612 -8.30 -15.23 -45.56
C ARG A 612 -7.78 -14.99 -44.16
N LEU A 613 -8.47 -15.47 -43.13
CA LEU A 613 -8.01 -15.40 -41.74
C LEU A 613 -6.62 -16.02 -41.59
N LEU A 614 -6.43 -17.26 -42.07
CA LEU A 614 -5.13 -17.95 -42.02
C LEU A 614 -4.00 -17.17 -42.71
N ALA A 615 -4.30 -16.48 -43.81
CA ALA A 615 -3.31 -15.65 -44.51
C ALA A 615 -2.86 -14.42 -43.69
N HIS A 616 -3.71 -13.87 -42.81
CA HIS A 616 -3.38 -12.70 -41.99
C HIS A 616 -2.73 -13.06 -40.64
N LEU A 617 -2.85 -14.29 -40.16
CA LEU A 617 -2.30 -14.71 -38.85
C LEU A 617 -0.77 -14.61 -38.74
N PRO A 618 0.05 -14.87 -39.78
CA PRO A 618 1.50 -14.69 -39.72
C PRO A 618 1.92 -13.27 -39.31
N ASP A 619 1.23 -12.25 -39.81
CA ASP A 619 1.53 -10.84 -39.49
C ASP A 619 1.12 -10.44 -38.06
N ARG A 620 0.33 -11.30 -37.40
CA ARG A 620 -0.22 -11.08 -36.06
C ARG A 620 0.50 -11.87 -34.95
N ARG A 621 1.63 -12.51 -35.25
CA ARG A 621 2.44 -13.30 -34.27
C ARG A 621 2.94 -12.50 -33.08
N SER A 622 3.11 -11.19 -33.23
CA SER A 622 3.47 -10.28 -32.12
C SER A 622 2.28 -9.95 -31.21
N GLN A 623 1.05 -10.19 -31.67
CA GLN A 623 -0.18 -9.82 -30.98
C GLN A 623 -0.81 -11.02 -30.28
N PHE A 624 -0.81 -12.22 -30.88
CA PHE A 624 -1.48 -13.40 -30.32
C PHE A 624 -0.53 -14.59 -30.18
N SER A 625 -0.75 -15.41 -29.16
CA SER A 625 -0.01 -16.65 -28.96
C SER A 625 -0.50 -17.74 -29.94
N PRO A 626 0.32 -18.77 -30.23
CA PRO A 626 -0.08 -19.88 -31.10
C PRO A 626 -1.35 -20.59 -30.61
N LEU A 627 -1.54 -20.68 -29.29
CA LEU A 627 -2.73 -21.27 -28.68
C LEU A 627 -3.98 -20.41 -28.96
N GLU A 628 -3.89 -19.09 -28.76
CA GLU A 628 -4.99 -18.17 -29.04
C GLU A 628 -5.36 -18.17 -30.52
N MET A 629 -4.36 -18.19 -31.42
CA MET A 629 -4.59 -18.31 -32.87
C MET A 629 -5.32 -19.61 -33.22
N SER A 630 -4.98 -20.71 -32.54
CA SER A 630 -5.67 -21.99 -32.70
C SER A 630 -7.13 -21.90 -32.25
N HIS A 631 -7.40 -21.23 -31.12
CA HIS A 631 -8.78 -20.96 -30.67
C HIS A 631 -9.57 -20.15 -31.71
N LEU A 632 -8.94 -19.13 -32.31
CA LEU A 632 -9.56 -18.28 -33.33
C LEU A 632 -9.94 -19.09 -34.58
N VAL A 633 -9.01 -19.90 -35.10
CA VAL A 633 -9.26 -20.77 -36.26
C VAL A 633 -10.36 -21.78 -35.94
N ALA A 634 -10.32 -22.41 -34.77
CA ALA A 634 -11.36 -23.35 -34.35
C ALA A 634 -12.74 -22.71 -34.30
N LEU A 635 -12.86 -21.51 -33.74
CA LEU A 635 -14.12 -20.77 -33.69
C LEU A 635 -14.58 -20.32 -35.08
N SER A 636 -13.65 -19.92 -35.97
CA SER A 636 -13.93 -19.54 -37.35
C SER A 636 -14.50 -20.71 -38.16
N VAL A 637 -13.86 -21.88 -38.10
CA VAL A 637 -14.31 -23.10 -38.80
C VAL A 637 -15.67 -23.55 -38.28
N ARG A 638 -15.84 -23.57 -36.94
CA ARG A 638 -17.13 -23.90 -36.30
C ARG A 638 -18.25 -22.93 -36.67
N SER A 639 -17.93 -21.67 -36.94
CA SER A 639 -18.90 -20.62 -37.31
C SER A 639 -19.30 -20.64 -38.78
N HIS A 640 -18.47 -21.23 -39.64
CA HIS A 640 -18.65 -21.25 -41.10
C HIS A 640 -19.82 -22.16 -41.52
N PRO A 641 -20.69 -21.74 -42.47
CA PRO A 641 -21.89 -22.48 -42.86
C PRO A 641 -21.62 -23.87 -43.43
N THR A 642 -20.52 -24.09 -44.13
CA THR A 642 -20.22 -25.38 -44.79
C THR A 642 -19.07 -26.15 -44.12
N LEU A 643 -18.10 -25.46 -43.53
CA LEU A 643 -16.88 -26.08 -43.00
C LEU A 643 -17.15 -26.70 -41.63
N ALA A 644 -18.14 -26.18 -40.89
CA ALA A 644 -18.54 -26.74 -39.59
C ALA A 644 -19.07 -28.19 -39.69
N SER A 645 -19.62 -28.58 -40.84
CA SER A 645 -20.10 -29.95 -41.11
C SER A 645 -19.10 -30.84 -41.85
N GLN A 646 -17.96 -30.28 -42.29
CA GLN A 646 -16.97 -31.02 -43.06
C GLN A 646 -16.01 -31.75 -42.11
N HIS A 647 -15.97 -33.09 -42.20
CA HIS A 647 -15.04 -33.90 -41.42
C HIS A 647 -13.59 -33.59 -41.81
N GLY A 648 -12.70 -33.43 -40.83
CA GLY A 648 -11.28 -33.12 -41.06
C GLY A 648 -10.97 -31.65 -41.36
N ALA A 649 -11.97 -30.78 -41.54
CA ALA A 649 -11.74 -29.39 -41.95
C ALA A 649 -11.01 -28.58 -40.87
N LEU A 650 -11.28 -28.83 -39.59
CA LEU A 650 -10.58 -28.15 -38.51
C LEU A 650 -9.12 -28.59 -38.43
N GLU A 651 -8.88 -29.90 -38.44
CA GLU A 651 -7.56 -30.51 -38.38
C GLU A 651 -6.68 -29.98 -39.53
N GLN A 652 -7.22 -29.95 -40.74
CA GLN A 652 -6.52 -29.47 -41.93
C GLN A 652 -6.12 -27.99 -41.83
N ARG A 653 -6.99 -27.13 -41.24
CA ARG A 653 -6.68 -25.70 -41.05
C ARG A 653 -5.73 -25.45 -39.88
N LEU A 654 -5.79 -26.26 -38.82
CA LEU A 654 -4.81 -26.21 -37.73
C LEU A 654 -3.42 -26.69 -38.18
N GLU A 655 -3.35 -27.70 -39.05
CA GLU A 655 -2.11 -28.12 -39.69
C GLU A 655 -1.53 -27.00 -40.55
N GLN A 656 -2.36 -26.36 -41.40
CA GLN A 656 -1.95 -25.19 -42.20
C GLN A 656 -1.43 -24.05 -41.31
N LEU A 657 -2.12 -23.73 -40.22
CA LEU A 657 -1.65 -22.75 -39.24
C LEU A 657 -0.28 -23.14 -38.67
N SER A 658 -0.09 -24.40 -38.28
CA SER A 658 1.16 -24.89 -37.72
C SER A 658 2.34 -24.76 -38.70
N VAL A 659 2.09 -25.01 -40.01
CA VAL A 659 3.08 -24.86 -41.07
C VAL A 659 3.44 -23.40 -41.27
N LEU A 660 2.43 -22.53 -41.33
CA LEU A 660 2.63 -21.08 -41.47
C LEU A 660 3.45 -20.54 -40.30
N LEU A 661 3.12 -20.90 -39.06
CA LEU A 661 3.82 -20.44 -37.85
C LEU A 661 5.28 -20.91 -37.76
N LYS A 662 5.65 -22.02 -38.41
CA LYS A 662 7.03 -22.52 -38.47
C LYS A 662 7.90 -21.77 -39.49
N GLN A 663 7.31 -21.01 -40.42
CA GLN A 663 8.10 -20.22 -41.37
C GLN A 663 8.79 -19.06 -40.65
N PRO A 664 10.09 -18.80 -40.92
CA PRO A 664 10.80 -17.67 -40.33
C PRO A 664 10.12 -16.36 -40.73
N VAL A 665 9.99 -15.45 -39.76
CA VAL A 665 9.46 -14.08 -39.95
C VAL A 665 10.50 -13.23 -40.66
#